data_AF-A0A498IS33-F1
#
_entry.id   AF-A0A498IS33-F1
#
_cell.length_a   1.000
_cell.length_b   1.000
_cell.length_c   1.000
_cell.angle_alpha   90.00
_cell.angle_beta   90.00
_cell.angle_gamma   90.00
#
_symmetry.space_group_name_H-M   'P 1'
#
loop_
_entity.id
_entity.type
_entity.pdbx_description
1 polymer ?
#
loop_
_entity_poly.entity_id
_entity_poly.type
_entity_poly.pdbx_seq_one_letter_code
_entity_poly.pdbx_strand_id
1 'polypeptide(L)'
;MRGFAFFDRVSKAFHDYPKASKMLVVVAVSGGGYVAYAEATPEPKLISSAPVIDRVDNKKQKIVVLGTGWAGTSFLRNLKNPNYEVQIISPRNYFAFTPLLPSVTCGTVEARSIVEPIRNIVRKKNVDVQFTEAACLKIDAQNNKIYCHSNLENNLDGQEEFVVDYDYLIIAVGANVNTFNTPGVMENCHFLKEVEDAQKIRRTVIDCFEKASLPTVSDEEKKRILHFAVVGGGPTGVEFAAELHDFVNEDLVKLYPGVKDLVRITILEAGDHILNMFDKRITSFAEEKFQREGIDLKTGSMVVKVTNKEIFTKEMKNGGEVSAMPYGMALWSTGIGTRPFIKDFMTQVGQGNRRALATDEWLRVEGCDKVYAIGDCATINQRKVMEDIAAIFRKADKDNSGTLTIDEYEEVIKDICERYPQVELYLKSKQMKNMVDLLKETTDVSKGNVEFNIEDFKTALSKVDSQMKNLPATAQVAAQQGVYLAKCFNRMEEAEKNPEGPLRFRGEGRHRFRPFRYKHLGQFAPLGGEQTAAQLPGDWVSIGHSSQWLWYSVYASMGVIWTPRREAVGGTWACLGSGGHCGSNCPFGDDAALLSDEYRVRSGFPDEVLERVLGMVESGKDRSSVSLVCKDWYDAERWSRHQVFIGNCYAASPEIVSRRFRNIRSVTLKGKPRFADFNLVPDHWGSDVRPWLEAFAAEYPLLEELRLKRMTVTDESLEMLGVCFGGFKALSLVSCDGFSTDGLAAIATHSKNLIELDIQENQIDEKSGSWLGCFPETFTSLEILNFASLNSDVDFDALERLVKRCISLKVLKVNKNVTLEQLQRLLTNAPQLLELGTGSFAVQEIAACQNSQLLRAFSNCKNLHTLSGLWEATTLYLPVVYPACTTNLTFLNLSYAAALQSWDLAELVAYCPRLRRLWVLDTVEDLGLKAVGSNCPLLEELRVFPSDPDGDGIIRGVTESGFVAVSHDCRKLRYILYFCWQMTNAAVATVAQNCPDITHFRLCIMIPGQPDYMTNEPMDETFGAVAKNCTKLQRLSVSGLLTDRAFEYIGKYAKNLEKLSVAFAGKSDLGMQCVLKGCPKLKKLEIRDCPFGNAAFLSDIEKYESMRSLWMSACNVTINACRLLASQMPRLNVEVMKDEGDDDCVADKVYVYRSVAGPRRDAPPFVLTF
;
A
#
# COMPACT_ATOMS: atom_id res chain seq x y z
N MET A 1 -31.68 -16.99 -7.19
CA MET A 1 -30.57 -17.65 -7.91
C MET A 1 -29.88 -16.67 -8.88
N ARG A 2 -29.09 -15.70 -8.39
CA ARG A 2 -28.22 -14.84 -9.24
C ARG A 2 -26.78 -14.69 -8.69
N GLY A 3 -26.49 -15.20 -7.48
CA GLY A 3 -25.16 -15.09 -6.86
C GLY A 3 -24.20 -16.25 -7.19
N PHE A 4 -24.71 -17.43 -7.53
CA PHE A 4 -23.87 -18.61 -7.77
C PHE A 4 -23.08 -18.56 -9.10
N ALA A 5 -23.61 -17.90 -10.14
CA ALA A 5 -22.94 -17.77 -11.44
C ALA A 5 -21.71 -16.85 -11.42
N PHE A 6 -21.58 -15.98 -10.42
CA PHE A 6 -20.42 -15.12 -10.24
C PHE A 6 -19.23 -15.90 -9.65
N PHE A 7 -19.47 -16.73 -8.63
CA PHE A 7 -18.43 -17.53 -7.99
C PHE A 7 -17.86 -18.61 -8.92
N ASP A 8 -18.69 -19.26 -9.76
CA ASP A 8 -18.18 -20.21 -10.75
C ASP A 8 -17.38 -19.54 -11.87
N ARG A 9 -17.73 -18.32 -12.30
CA ARG A 9 -16.94 -17.55 -13.28
C ARG A 9 -15.60 -17.09 -12.70
N VAL A 10 -15.59 -16.68 -11.43
CA VAL A 10 -14.35 -16.29 -10.73
C VAL A 10 -13.46 -17.52 -10.45
N SER A 11 -14.05 -18.67 -10.10
CA SER A 11 -13.33 -19.93 -9.90
C SER A 11 -12.74 -20.48 -11.20
N LYS A 12 -13.42 -20.31 -12.34
CA LYS A 12 -12.90 -20.70 -13.65
C LYS A 12 -11.77 -19.78 -14.11
N ALA A 13 -11.91 -18.47 -13.89
CA ALA A 13 -10.84 -17.49 -14.12
C ALA A 13 -9.61 -17.70 -13.19
N PHE A 14 -9.81 -18.30 -12.01
CA PHE A 14 -8.76 -18.60 -11.04
C PHE A 14 -7.88 -19.78 -11.45
N HIS A 15 -8.46 -20.83 -12.04
CA HIS A 15 -7.67 -21.94 -12.60
C HIS A 15 -6.93 -21.55 -13.88
N ASP A 16 -7.47 -20.61 -14.65
CA ASP A 16 -6.88 -20.22 -15.93
C ASP A 16 -5.78 -19.14 -15.79
N TYR A 17 -5.70 -18.39 -14.67
CA TYR A 17 -4.75 -17.26 -14.53
C TYR A 17 -4.08 -17.13 -13.12
N PRO A 18 -2.99 -17.86 -12.84
CA PRO A 18 -2.27 -17.84 -11.54
C PRO A 18 -1.62 -16.50 -11.16
N LYS A 19 -1.52 -15.55 -12.09
CA LYS A 19 -0.82 -14.25 -11.91
C LYS A 19 -1.71 -13.12 -11.38
N ALA A 20 -3.02 -13.33 -11.27
CA ALA A 20 -3.98 -12.36 -10.72
C ALA A 20 -3.96 -12.27 -9.17
N SER A 21 -3.24 -13.16 -8.48
CA SER A 21 -3.18 -13.23 -7.01
C SER A 21 -2.63 -11.96 -6.35
N LYS A 22 -1.71 -11.24 -7.01
CA LYS A 22 -1.13 -9.99 -6.47
C LYS A 22 -2.09 -8.79 -6.53
N MET A 23 -3.01 -8.78 -7.50
CA MET A 23 -4.03 -7.72 -7.62
C MET A 23 -5.12 -7.90 -6.55
N LEU A 24 -5.36 -9.13 -6.11
CA LEU A 24 -6.32 -9.43 -5.05
C LEU A 24 -5.78 -9.16 -3.65
N VAL A 25 -4.46 -9.07 -3.42
CA VAL A 25 -3.92 -8.55 -2.14
C VAL A 25 -4.25 -7.07 -1.96
N VAL A 26 -4.22 -6.27 -3.03
CA VAL A 26 -4.58 -4.84 -2.98
C VAL A 26 -6.10 -4.64 -2.88
N VAL A 27 -6.89 -5.52 -3.52
CA VAL A 27 -8.36 -5.57 -3.37
C VAL A 27 -8.76 -6.19 -2.03
N ALA A 28 -7.96 -7.04 -1.39
CA ALA A 28 -8.19 -7.54 -0.03
C ALA A 28 -7.76 -6.51 1.03
N VAL A 29 -6.76 -5.67 0.72
CA VAL A 29 -6.34 -4.59 1.62
C VAL A 29 -7.38 -3.47 1.69
N SER A 30 -8.00 -3.12 0.55
CA SER A 30 -9.08 -2.14 0.48
C SER A 30 -10.47 -2.76 0.70
N GLY A 31 -10.71 -3.95 0.17
CA GLY A 31 -11.97 -4.70 0.28
C GLY A 31 -12.16 -5.45 1.59
N GLY A 32 -11.10 -5.89 2.28
CA GLY A 32 -11.21 -6.49 3.62
C GLY A 32 -11.66 -5.47 4.67
N GLY A 33 -11.09 -4.27 4.62
CA GLY A 33 -11.56 -3.12 5.40
C GLY A 33 -12.97 -2.67 5.00
N TYR A 34 -13.28 -2.63 3.70
CA TYR A 34 -14.61 -2.26 3.22
C TYR A 34 -15.71 -3.31 3.51
N VAL A 35 -15.41 -4.61 3.44
CA VAL A 35 -16.34 -5.70 3.77
C VAL A 35 -16.55 -5.80 5.28
N ALA A 36 -15.49 -5.60 6.09
CA ALA A 36 -15.63 -5.45 7.53
C ALA A 36 -16.45 -4.19 7.89
N TYR A 37 -16.28 -3.08 7.16
CA TYR A 37 -17.02 -1.83 7.32
C TYR A 37 -18.50 -1.93 6.90
N ALA A 38 -18.77 -2.55 5.75
CA ALA A 38 -20.12 -2.74 5.19
C ALA A 38 -20.95 -3.75 6.00
N GLU A 39 -20.31 -4.70 6.71
CA GLU A 39 -21.03 -5.61 7.62
C GLU A 39 -21.11 -5.13 9.07
N ALA A 40 -20.21 -4.24 9.51
CA ALA A 40 -20.28 -3.57 10.81
C ALA A 40 -21.29 -2.42 10.85
N THR A 41 -21.77 -1.95 9.69
CA THR A 41 -22.86 -0.99 9.57
C THR A 41 -24.06 -1.64 8.88
N PRO A 42 -25.19 -1.90 9.57
CA PRO A 42 -26.42 -2.15 8.83
C PRO A 42 -26.78 -0.85 8.10
N GLU A 43 -26.80 -0.88 6.76
CA GLU A 43 -27.40 0.17 5.93
C GLU A 43 -28.76 0.58 6.54
N PRO A 44 -29.01 1.88 6.77
CA PRO A 44 -30.35 2.33 7.05
C PRO A 44 -31.15 2.17 5.76
N LYS A 45 -31.90 1.08 5.63
CA LYS A 45 -33.06 1.08 4.73
C LYS A 45 -33.97 2.22 5.20
N LEU A 46 -34.30 3.13 4.28
CA LEU A 46 -35.26 4.21 4.49
C LEU A 46 -36.51 3.65 5.18
N ILE A 47 -36.65 3.93 6.47
CA ILE A 47 -37.92 3.78 7.16
C ILE A 47 -38.67 5.06 6.85
N SER A 48 -39.70 4.92 6.00
CA SER A 48 -40.79 5.87 5.85
C SER A 48 -41.13 6.48 7.21
N SER A 49 -41.11 7.80 7.30
CA SER A 49 -41.61 8.56 8.44
C SER A 49 -42.97 8.01 8.88
N ALA A 50 -42.99 7.32 10.02
CA ALA A 50 -44.24 6.96 10.68
C ALA A 50 -44.83 8.24 11.30
N PRO A 51 -46.16 8.45 11.20
CA PRO A 51 -46.80 9.60 11.79
C PRO A 51 -46.67 9.53 13.32
N VAL A 52 -46.50 10.70 13.93
CA VAL A 52 -46.67 10.89 15.36
C VAL A 52 -48.09 10.47 15.72
N ILE A 53 -48.25 9.30 16.35
CA ILE A 53 -49.49 8.85 16.94
C ILE A 53 -49.42 9.16 18.45
N ASP A 54 -50.52 9.71 18.95
CA ASP A 54 -50.74 10.14 20.32
C ASP A 54 -50.26 9.14 21.39
N ARG A 55 -49.76 9.73 22.49
CA ARG A 55 -49.30 9.03 23.69
C ARG A 55 -50.45 8.24 24.31
N VAL A 56 -50.42 6.93 24.11
CA VAL A 56 -50.99 5.95 25.05
C VAL A 56 -49.85 5.55 25.99
N ASP A 57 -50.07 5.64 27.30
CA ASP A 57 -49.15 5.21 28.38
C ASP A 57 -48.84 3.69 28.27
N ASN A 58 -47.97 3.32 27.33
CA ASN A 58 -47.42 1.97 27.25
C ASN A 58 -46.12 1.93 28.06
N LYS A 59 -46.17 1.24 29.21
CA LYS A 59 -45.02 0.99 30.08
C LYS A 59 -43.90 0.33 29.27
N LYS A 60 -42.75 1.00 29.15
CA LYS A 60 -41.57 0.48 28.44
C LYS A 60 -41.07 -0.82 29.08
N GLN A 61 -40.58 -1.76 28.26
CA GLN A 61 -40.00 -3.00 28.75
C GLN A 61 -38.56 -2.77 29.22
N LYS A 62 -38.19 -3.35 30.37
CA LYS A 62 -36.88 -3.18 30.99
C LYS A 62 -35.88 -4.23 30.51
N ILE A 63 -34.77 -3.79 29.91
CA ILE A 63 -33.65 -4.64 29.53
C ILE A 63 -32.48 -4.37 30.46
N VAL A 64 -32.01 -5.40 31.16
CA VAL A 64 -30.77 -5.32 31.94
C VAL A 64 -29.63 -5.97 31.17
N VAL A 65 -28.52 -5.26 30.99
CA VAL A 65 -27.32 -5.74 30.31
C VAL A 65 -26.17 -5.84 31.32
N LEU A 66 -25.67 -7.05 31.54
CA LEU A 66 -24.50 -7.29 32.39
C LEU A 66 -23.22 -7.29 31.56
N GLY A 67 -22.32 -6.37 31.86
CA GLY A 67 -20.99 -6.29 31.24
C GLY A 67 -20.89 -5.36 30.03
N THR A 68 -19.67 -4.87 29.81
CA THR A 68 -19.35 -3.77 28.87
C THR A 68 -18.30 -4.16 27.84
N GLY A 69 -18.05 -5.47 27.65
CA GLY A 69 -17.13 -6.00 26.64
C GLY A 69 -17.71 -6.01 25.22
N TRP A 70 -17.03 -6.71 24.31
CA TRP A 70 -17.40 -6.78 22.88
C TRP A 70 -18.87 -7.10 22.62
N ALA A 71 -19.43 -8.12 23.29
CA ALA A 71 -20.80 -8.55 23.06
C ALA A 71 -21.83 -7.52 23.57
N GLY A 72 -21.69 -7.07 24.83
CA GLY A 72 -22.60 -6.10 25.45
C GLY A 72 -22.58 -4.75 24.72
N THR A 73 -21.40 -4.22 24.42
CA THR A 73 -21.26 -2.95 23.70
C THR A 73 -21.78 -3.04 22.27
N SER A 74 -21.60 -4.17 21.58
CA SER A 74 -22.18 -4.40 20.24
C SER A 74 -23.71 -4.40 20.27
N PHE A 75 -24.31 -5.07 21.27
CA PHE A 75 -25.75 -5.05 21.48
C PHE A 75 -26.25 -3.63 21.74
N LEU A 76 -25.64 -2.95 22.70
CA LEU A 76 -25.99 -1.58 23.08
C LEU A 76 -25.92 -0.63 21.89
N ARG A 77 -24.85 -0.67 21.09
CA ARG A 77 -24.68 0.18 19.89
C ARG A 77 -25.76 -0.03 18.84
N ASN A 78 -26.27 -1.25 18.68
CA ASN A 78 -27.20 -1.60 17.61
C ASN A 78 -28.67 -1.60 18.05
N LEU A 79 -28.97 -1.52 19.35
CA LEU A 79 -30.33 -1.33 19.85
C LEU A 79 -30.84 0.09 19.52
N LYS A 80 -32.02 0.16 18.90
CA LYS A 80 -32.65 1.38 18.38
C LYS A 80 -34.13 1.52 18.76
N ASN A 81 -34.77 0.47 19.26
CA ASN A 81 -36.19 0.50 19.60
C ASN A 81 -36.46 1.32 20.88
N PRO A 82 -37.22 2.44 20.82
CA PRO A 82 -37.49 3.32 21.95
C PRO A 82 -38.48 2.76 22.99
N ASN A 83 -39.11 1.61 22.70
CA ASN A 83 -40.02 0.91 23.62
C ASN A 83 -39.28 0.22 24.77
N TYR A 84 -37.94 0.22 24.75
CA TYR A 84 -37.10 -0.33 25.82
C TYR A 84 -36.52 0.76 26.72
N GLU A 85 -36.43 0.44 28.01
CA GLU A 85 -35.61 1.11 29.01
C GLU A 85 -34.43 0.18 29.32
N VAL A 86 -33.19 0.67 29.19
CA VAL A 86 -31.99 -0.17 29.29
C VAL A 86 -31.16 0.22 30.50
N GLN A 87 -30.87 -0.75 31.37
CA GLN A 87 -29.95 -0.59 32.50
C GLN A 87 -28.71 -1.44 32.29
N ILE A 88 -27.54 -0.80 32.25
CA ILE A 88 -26.24 -1.45 32.09
C ILE A 88 -25.59 -1.57 33.46
N ILE A 89 -25.21 -2.78 33.85
CA ILE A 89 -24.49 -3.05 35.10
C ILE A 89 -23.16 -3.70 34.77
N SER A 90 -22.07 -3.04 35.16
CA SER A 90 -20.73 -3.56 34.97
C SER A 90 -19.79 -2.99 36.04
N PRO A 91 -18.83 -3.78 36.54
CA PRO A 91 -17.79 -3.27 37.44
C PRO A 91 -16.84 -2.29 36.74
N ARG A 92 -16.99 -2.09 35.43
CA ARG A 92 -16.16 -1.23 34.59
C ARG A 92 -17.02 -0.26 33.78
N ASN A 93 -16.63 1.01 33.80
CA ASN A 93 -17.35 2.08 33.10
C ASN A 93 -16.90 2.37 31.66
N TYR A 94 -16.02 1.56 31.10
CA TYR A 94 -15.51 1.67 29.73
C TYR A 94 -15.56 0.34 28.97
N PHE A 95 -15.59 0.43 27.64
CA PHE A 95 -15.30 -0.67 26.71
C PHE A 95 -13.80 -0.69 26.43
N ALA A 96 -13.19 -1.89 26.45
CA ALA A 96 -11.79 -2.09 26.10
C ALA A 96 -11.66 -2.81 24.75
N PHE A 97 -10.91 -2.23 23.83
CA PHE A 97 -10.56 -2.83 22.55
C PHE A 97 -9.40 -3.83 22.76
N THR A 98 -9.77 -5.00 23.27
CA THR A 98 -8.83 -6.04 23.71
C THR A 98 -7.79 -6.54 22.69
N PRO A 99 -8.00 -6.48 21.35
CA PRO A 99 -7.00 -6.94 20.39
C PRO A 99 -5.67 -6.17 20.42
N LEU A 100 -5.63 -4.94 20.96
CA LEU A 100 -4.40 -4.14 21.04
C LEU A 100 -3.75 -4.17 22.43
N LEU A 101 -4.23 -5.03 23.33
CA LEU A 101 -3.63 -5.17 24.66
C LEU A 101 -2.15 -5.58 24.61
N PRO A 102 -1.70 -6.50 23.73
CA PRO A 102 -0.27 -6.81 23.58
C PRO A 102 0.57 -5.57 23.27
N SER A 103 0.16 -4.73 22.32
CA SER A 103 0.87 -3.50 21.98
C SER A 103 0.90 -2.46 23.12
N VAL A 104 -0.07 -2.49 24.05
CA VAL A 104 -0.04 -1.66 25.28
C VAL A 104 1.02 -2.15 26.27
N THR A 105 1.30 -3.47 26.33
CA THR A 105 2.33 -4.01 27.22
C THR A 105 3.74 -3.47 26.91
N CYS A 106 3.97 -3.15 25.64
CA CYS A 106 5.24 -2.64 25.12
C CYS A 106 5.24 -1.13 24.84
N GLY A 107 4.10 -0.45 25.06
CA GLY A 107 3.99 1.00 24.89
C GLY A 107 3.97 1.47 23.43
N THR A 108 3.86 0.54 22.49
CA THR A 108 3.60 0.81 21.07
C THR A 108 2.25 1.50 20.88
N VAL A 109 1.28 1.18 21.76
CA VAL A 109 -0.04 1.82 21.82
C VAL A 109 -0.30 2.34 23.24
N GLU A 110 -0.80 3.58 23.33
CA GLU A 110 -1.20 4.14 24.62
C GLU A 110 -2.52 3.51 25.10
N ALA A 111 -2.58 3.10 26.37
CA ALA A 111 -3.75 2.44 26.98
C ALA A 111 -5.06 3.23 26.77
N ARG A 112 -4.99 4.56 26.84
CA ARG A 112 -6.16 5.44 26.65
C ARG A 112 -6.74 5.41 25.23
N SER A 113 -5.95 5.00 24.24
CA SER A 113 -6.35 4.94 22.83
C SER A 113 -7.22 3.71 22.51
N ILE A 114 -7.25 2.72 23.41
CA ILE A 114 -7.98 1.46 23.24
C ILE A 114 -9.18 1.34 24.19
N VAL A 115 -9.55 2.41 24.90
CA VAL A 115 -10.69 2.44 25.82
C VAL A 115 -11.70 3.50 25.43
N GLU A 116 -12.99 3.21 25.61
CA GLU A 116 -14.08 4.17 25.42
C GLU A 116 -15.08 4.14 26.58
N PRO A 117 -15.35 5.28 27.25
CA PRO A 117 -16.38 5.35 28.28
C PRO A 117 -17.77 4.93 27.76
N ILE A 118 -18.44 4.02 28.46
CA ILE A 118 -19.75 3.49 28.05
C ILE A 118 -20.80 4.59 27.95
N ARG A 119 -20.72 5.58 28.83
CA ARG A 119 -21.59 6.76 28.82
C ARG A 119 -21.50 7.52 27.48
N ASN A 120 -20.32 7.59 26.86
CA ASN A 120 -20.15 8.20 25.54
C ASN A 120 -20.78 7.36 24.43
N ILE A 121 -20.61 6.03 24.50
CA ILE A 121 -21.17 5.09 23.51
C ILE A 121 -22.70 5.19 23.45
N VAL A 122 -23.35 5.46 24.58
CA VAL A 122 -24.83 5.51 24.68
C VAL A 122 -25.42 6.91 24.60
N ARG A 123 -24.61 7.98 24.71
CA ARG A 123 -25.04 9.39 24.82
C ARG A 123 -25.99 9.90 23.72
N LYS A 124 -25.85 9.44 22.47
CA LYS A 124 -26.61 9.95 21.30
C LYS A 124 -27.75 9.02 20.86
N LYS A 125 -28.31 8.22 21.76
CA LYS A 125 -29.35 7.24 21.42
C LYS A 125 -30.74 7.77 21.73
N ASN A 126 -31.70 7.45 20.85
CA ASN A 126 -33.13 7.66 21.08
C ASN A 126 -33.74 6.54 21.96
N VAL A 127 -32.92 5.92 22.82
CA VAL A 127 -33.32 4.86 23.76
C VAL A 127 -32.90 5.33 25.14
N ASP A 128 -33.74 5.11 26.15
CA ASP A 128 -33.41 5.47 27.53
C ASP A 128 -32.40 4.46 28.07
N VAL A 129 -31.17 4.92 28.34
CA VAL A 129 -30.06 4.06 28.76
C VAL A 129 -29.40 4.63 30.01
N GLN A 130 -29.38 3.84 31.07
CA GLN A 130 -28.70 4.14 32.33
C GLN A 130 -27.53 3.18 32.55
N PHE A 131 -26.44 3.69 33.10
CA PHE A 131 -25.26 2.90 33.44
C PHE A 131 -24.97 2.98 34.94
N THR A 132 -24.78 1.82 35.56
CA THR A 132 -24.44 1.65 36.97
C THR A 132 -23.12 0.87 37.10
N GLU A 133 -22.16 1.46 37.82
CA GLU A 133 -20.86 0.85 38.07
C GLU A 133 -20.94 -0.08 39.29
N ALA A 134 -21.23 -1.36 39.04
CA ALA A 134 -21.49 -2.36 40.07
C ALA A 134 -21.24 -3.78 39.53
N ALA A 135 -20.92 -4.72 40.42
CA ALA A 135 -20.79 -6.13 40.12
C ALA A 135 -22.11 -6.88 40.39
N CYS A 136 -22.52 -7.77 39.47
CA CYS A 136 -23.63 -8.69 39.72
C CYS A 136 -23.14 -9.88 40.56
N LEU A 137 -23.80 -10.14 41.68
CA LEU A 137 -23.48 -11.24 42.60
C LEU A 137 -24.37 -12.45 42.37
N LYS A 138 -25.64 -12.25 42.01
CA LYS A 138 -26.63 -13.33 41.86
C LYS A 138 -27.69 -12.97 40.84
N ILE A 139 -28.10 -13.96 40.04
CA ILE A 139 -29.23 -13.87 39.12
C ILE A 139 -30.36 -14.74 39.67
N ASP A 140 -31.55 -14.17 39.81
CA ASP A 140 -32.79 -14.88 40.14
C ASP A 140 -33.72 -14.85 38.91
N ALA A 141 -33.63 -15.91 38.10
CA ALA A 141 -34.43 -16.06 36.89
C ALA A 141 -35.90 -16.39 37.16
N GLN A 142 -36.25 -16.89 38.35
CA GLN A 142 -37.64 -17.20 38.69
C GLN A 142 -38.43 -15.93 38.96
N ASN A 143 -37.82 -14.98 39.68
CA ASN A 143 -38.45 -13.71 40.03
C ASN A 143 -38.09 -12.55 39.09
N ASN A 144 -37.26 -12.80 38.06
CA ASN A 144 -36.72 -11.81 37.13
C ASN A 144 -35.96 -10.65 37.82
N LYS A 145 -35.08 -11.00 38.76
CA LYS A 145 -34.27 -10.03 39.54
C LYS A 145 -32.79 -10.35 39.47
N ILE A 146 -31.95 -9.34 39.63
CA ILE A 146 -30.51 -9.51 39.89
C ILE A 146 -30.10 -8.76 41.15
N TYR A 147 -29.10 -9.29 41.84
CA TYR A 147 -28.52 -8.72 43.05
C TYR A 147 -27.13 -8.20 42.72
N CYS A 148 -26.91 -6.91 42.99
CA CYS A 148 -25.72 -6.18 42.59
C CYS A 148 -25.05 -5.53 43.80
N HIS A 149 -23.75 -5.34 43.71
CA HIS A 149 -22.94 -4.71 44.74
C HIS A 149 -22.11 -3.57 44.13
N SER A 150 -22.08 -2.41 44.80
CA SER A 150 -21.31 -1.25 44.33
C SER A 150 -19.81 -1.51 44.46
N ASN A 151 -19.03 -1.10 43.46
CA ASN A 151 -17.56 -1.22 43.51
C ASN A 151 -16.88 0.00 44.17
N LEU A 152 -17.64 0.95 44.73
CA LEU A 152 -17.10 2.17 45.34
C LEU A 152 -16.94 1.95 46.86
N GLU A 153 -15.70 2.02 47.35
CA GLU A 153 -15.32 1.72 48.75
C GLU A 153 -15.90 2.69 49.81
N ASN A 154 -16.71 3.69 49.44
CA ASN A 154 -17.16 4.79 50.34
C ASN A 154 -18.64 5.17 50.16
N ASN A 155 -19.60 4.25 50.36
CA ASN A 155 -21.00 4.65 50.49
C ASN A 155 -21.32 5.06 51.94
N LEU A 156 -21.64 6.35 52.12
CA LEU A 156 -21.93 7.01 53.41
C LEU A 156 -23.14 6.44 54.18
N ASP A 157 -23.94 5.55 53.58
CA ASP A 157 -25.21 5.02 54.14
C ASP A 157 -25.24 3.48 54.33
N GLY A 158 -24.13 2.76 54.16
CA GLY A 158 -24.01 1.34 54.52
C GLY A 158 -24.84 0.34 53.70
N GLN A 159 -25.58 0.76 52.67
CA GLN A 159 -26.21 -0.14 51.69
C GLN A 159 -25.30 -0.32 50.47
N GLU A 160 -24.49 -1.38 50.49
CA GLU A 160 -23.59 -1.73 49.39
C GLU A 160 -24.25 -2.62 48.33
N GLU A 161 -25.31 -3.35 48.71
CA GLU A 161 -26.06 -4.26 47.84
C GLU A 161 -27.44 -3.69 47.46
N PHE A 162 -27.84 -3.88 46.20
CA PHE A 162 -29.13 -3.45 45.68
C PHE A 162 -29.70 -4.46 44.68
N VAL A 163 -31.02 -4.39 44.48
CA VAL A 163 -31.77 -5.31 43.60
C VAL A 163 -32.28 -4.57 42.37
N VAL A 164 -32.20 -5.22 41.21
CA VAL A 164 -32.69 -4.70 39.93
C VAL A 164 -33.64 -5.71 39.28
N ASP A 165 -34.86 -5.27 38.97
CA ASP A 165 -35.86 -6.05 38.24
C ASP A 165 -35.65 -5.92 36.72
N TYR A 166 -35.96 -6.97 35.95
CA TYR A 166 -35.86 -6.96 34.48
C TYR A 166 -37.05 -7.64 33.78
N ASP A 167 -37.37 -7.20 32.56
CA ASP A 167 -38.22 -7.97 31.64
C ASP A 167 -37.38 -8.89 30.75
N TYR A 168 -36.17 -8.44 30.40
CA TYR A 168 -35.15 -9.23 29.71
C TYR A 168 -33.77 -9.01 30.31
N LEU A 169 -33.02 -10.09 30.50
CA LEU A 169 -31.64 -10.06 31.00
C LEU A 169 -30.67 -10.50 29.90
N ILE A 170 -29.63 -9.71 29.65
CA ILE A 170 -28.56 -10.01 28.70
C ILE A 170 -27.24 -10.14 29.46
N ILE A 171 -26.72 -11.36 29.52
CA ILE A 171 -25.45 -11.69 30.18
C ILE A 171 -24.32 -11.57 29.15
N ALA A 172 -23.46 -10.57 29.30
CA ALA A 172 -22.34 -10.26 28.41
C ALA A 172 -21.04 -10.00 29.20
N VAL A 173 -20.83 -10.74 30.30
CA VAL A 173 -19.76 -10.51 31.29
C VAL A 173 -18.39 -11.07 30.89
N GLY A 174 -18.27 -11.66 29.70
CA GLY A 174 -17.05 -12.32 29.25
C GLY A 174 -16.63 -13.47 30.17
N ALA A 175 -15.34 -13.78 30.20
CA ALA A 175 -14.80 -14.91 30.94
C ALA A 175 -13.59 -14.50 31.80
N ASN A 176 -13.33 -15.28 32.84
CA ASN A 176 -12.11 -15.22 33.64
C ASN A 176 -11.00 -16.06 32.99
N VAL A 177 -9.77 -15.88 33.46
CA VAL A 177 -8.66 -16.78 33.13
C VAL A 177 -8.91 -18.13 33.80
N ASN A 178 -8.64 -19.22 33.06
CA ASN A 178 -8.63 -20.57 33.64
C ASN A 178 -7.18 -20.98 33.92
N THR A 179 -6.87 -21.15 35.20
CA THR A 179 -5.55 -21.60 35.67
C THR A 179 -5.43 -23.12 35.71
N PHE A 180 -6.50 -23.86 35.37
CA PHE A 180 -6.62 -25.33 35.51
C PHE A 180 -6.33 -25.83 36.93
N ASN A 181 -6.46 -24.95 37.93
CA ASN A 181 -6.05 -25.19 39.31
C ASN A 181 -4.55 -25.53 39.46
N THR A 182 -3.72 -25.10 38.50
CA THR A 182 -2.27 -25.25 38.56
C THR A 182 -1.72 -24.42 39.74
N PRO A 183 -1.05 -25.05 40.73
CA PRO A 183 -0.59 -24.35 41.92
C PRO A 183 0.38 -23.22 41.61
N GLY A 184 0.16 -22.06 42.23
CA GLY A 184 1.05 -20.89 42.16
C GLY A 184 0.84 -19.96 40.96
N VAL A 185 -0.09 -20.28 40.04
CA VAL A 185 -0.36 -19.43 38.87
C VAL A 185 -1.00 -18.10 39.26
N MET A 186 -1.98 -18.11 40.17
CA MET A 186 -2.69 -16.89 40.58
C MET A 186 -1.78 -15.91 41.33
N GLU A 187 -0.80 -16.45 42.06
CA GLU A 187 0.10 -15.69 42.93
C GLU A 187 1.30 -15.13 42.17
N ASN A 188 1.81 -15.87 41.17
CA ASN A 188 3.11 -15.57 40.56
C ASN A 188 3.05 -15.18 39.07
N CYS A 189 1.93 -15.40 38.37
CA CYS A 189 1.81 -15.06 36.95
C CYS A 189 1.08 -13.73 36.73
N HIS A 190 1.43 -13.07 35.63
CA HIS A 190 0.63 -12.01 35.02
C HIS A 190 -0.43 -12.61 34.10
N PHE A 191 -1.51 -11.88 33.91
CA PHE A 191 -2.55 -12.19 32.93
C PHE A 191 -2.65 -11.03 31.95
N LEU A 192 -3.20 -11.25 30.75
CA LEU A 192 -3.40 -10.21 29.75
C LEU A 192 -4.84 -10.26 29.23
N LYS A 193 -5.78 -9.77 30.05
CA LYS A 193 -7.21 -9.69 29.70
C LYS A 193 -7.73 -8.25 29.74
N GLU A 194 -7.13 -7.42 30.58
CA GLU A 194 -7.60 -6.06 30.85
C GLU A 194 -6.52 -5.00 30.57
N VAL A 195 -6.91 -3.73 30.59
CA VAL A 195 -5.99 -2.62 30.31
C VAL A 195 -5.00 -2.45 31.46
N GLU A 196 -5.47 -2.62 32.70
CA GLU A 196 -4.67 -2.57 33.92
C GLU A 196 -3.64 -3.70 33.96
N ASP A 197 -3.99 -4.88 33.44
CA ASP A 197 -3.08 -6.00 33.25
C ASP A 197 -1.90 -5.61 32.35
N ALA A 198 -2.21 -5.03 31.18
CA ALA A 198 -1.19 -4.65 30.21
C ALA A 198 -0.21 -3.59 30.77
N GLN A 199 -0.73 -2.60 31.49
CA GLN A 199 0.07 -1.61 32.20
C GLN A 199 0.93 -2.23 33.31
N LYS A 200 0.39 -3.21 34.06
CA LYS A 200 1.13 -3.93 35.09
C LYS A 200 2.29 -4.73 34.48
N ILE A 201 2.05 -5.43 33.38
CA ILE A 201 3.08 -6.17 32.64
C ILE A 201 4.19 -5.23 32.18
N ARG A 202 3.84 -4.11 31.55
CA ARG A 202 4.81 -3.09 31.11
C ARG A 202 5.73 -2.65 32.26
N ARG A 203 5.14 -2.30 33.40
CA ARG A 203 5.90 -1.91 34.60
C ARG A 203 6.83 -3.04 35.05
N THR A 204 6.34 -4.27 35.13
CA THR A 204 7.15 -5.41 35.56
C THR A 204 8.32 -5.73 34.61
N VAL A 205 8.12 -5.61 33.30
CA VAL A 205 9.22 -5.76 32.32
C VAL A 205 10.30 -4.71 32.61
N ILE A 206 9.93 -3.44 32.76
CA ILE A 206 10.88 -2.36 33.07
C ILE A 206 11.57 -2.60 34.43
N ASP A 207 10.81 -2.99 35.46
CA ASP A 207 11.35 -3.32 36.78
C ASP A 207 12.38 -4.46 36.73
N CYS A 208 12.22 -5.43 35.83
CA CYS A 208 13.20 -6.50 35.63
C CYS A 208 14.53 -5.94 35.08
N PHE A 209 14.48 -5.03 34.11
CA PHE A 209 15.68 -4.38 33.57
C PHE A 209 16.38 -3.47 34.58
N GLU A 210 15.61 -2.69 35.36
CA GLU A 210 16.13 -1.86 36.45
C GLU A 210 16.82 -2.73 37.52
N LYS A 211 16.17 -3.81 37.95
CA LYS A 211 16.75 -4.75 38.93
C LYS A 211 18.03 -5.41 38.41
N ALA A 212 18.04 -5.87 37.16
CA ALA A 212 19.21 -6.51 36.56
C ALA A 212 20.41 -5.55 36.39
N SER A 213 20.13 -4.24 36.33
CA SER A 213 21.16 -3.20 36.21
C SER A 213 21.80 -2.79 37.54
N LEU A 214 21.29 -3.29 38.67
CA LEU A 214 21.88 -3.01 39.97
C LEU A 214 23.25 -3.69 40.13
N PRO A 215 24.27 -2.99 40.65
CA PRO A 215 25.64 -3.52 40.77
C PRO A 215 25.77 -4.67 41.78
N THR A 216 24.79 -4.84 42.67
CA THR A 216 24.77 -5.88 43.71
C THR A 216 24.22 -7.22 43.25
N VAL A 217 23.72 -7.32 42.00
CA VAL A 217 23.07 -8.52 41.48
C VAL A 217 24.10 -9.39 40.74
N SER A 218 24.16 -10.68 41.07
CA SER A 218 25.05 -11.64 40.40
C SER A 218 24.59 -11.93 38.96
N ASP A 219 25.51 -12.37 38.10
CA ASP A 219 25.19 -12.61 36.69
C ASP A 219 24.18 -13.75 36.50
N GLU A 220 24.17 -14.76 37.38
CA GLU A 220 23.14 -15.81 37.40
C GLU A 220 21.75 -15.23 37.70
N GLU A 221 21.66 -14.33 38.68
CA GLU A 221 20.39 -13.72 39.05
C GLU A 221 19.92 -12.71 37.99
N LYS A 222 20.83 -12.01 37.29
CA LYS A 222 20.50 -11.19 36.12
C LYS A 222 19.86 -12.02 35.01
N LYS A 223 20.47 -13.16 34.65
CA LYS A 223 19.93 -14.09 33.64
C LYS A 223 18.54 -14.59 34.02
N ARG A 224 18.30 -14.88 35.30
CA ARG A 224 16.98 -15.26 35.78
C ARG A 224 15.97 -14.11 35.63
N ILE A 225 16.31 -12.92 36.13
CA ILE A 225 15.41 -11.74 36.12
C ILE A 225 15.02 -11.34 34.69
N LEU A 226 15.93 -11.51 33.73
CA LEU A 226 15.71 -11.17 32.32
C LEU A 226 15.17 -12.34 31.48
N HIS A 227 14.68 -13.39 32.13
CA HIS A 227 13.98 -14.49 31.45
C HIS A 227 12.46 -14.31 31.56
N PHE A 228 11.84 -14.02 30.42
CA PHE A 228 10.41 -13.83 30.26
C PHE A 228 9.75 -15.12 29.75
N ALA A 229 8.88 -15.71 30.56
CA ALA A 229 8.17 -16.94 30.22
C ALA A 229 6.72 -16.65 29.83
N VAL A 230 6.28 -17.14 28.67
CA VAL A 230 4.92 -16.99 28.16
C VAL A 230 4.25 -18.35 28.10
N VAL A 231 3.24 -18.56 28.94
CA VAL A 231 2.48 -19.81 29.02
C VAL A 231 1.25 -19.71 28.11
N GLY A 232 1.21 -20.58 27.10
CA GLY A 232 0.18 -20.62 26.06
C GLY A 232 0.67 -20.05 24.73
N GLY A 233 0.77 -20.91 23.71
CA GLY A 233 1.08 -20.57 22.33
C GLY A 233 -0.14 -20.17 21.49
N GLY A 234 -1.19 -19.64 22.12
CA GLY A 234 -2.34 -19.06 21.41
C GLY A 234 -2.03 -17.67 20.83
N PRO A 235 -2.94 -17.07 20.05
CA PRO A 235 -2.70 -15.77 19.42
C PRO A 235 -2.22 -14.68 20.40
N THR A 236 -2.83 -14.55 21.59
CA THR A 236 -2.41 -13.57 22.60
C THR A 236 -0.97 -13.79 23.11
N GLY A 237 -0.58 -15.04 23.37
CA GLY A 237 0.77 -15.34 23.87
C GLY A 237 1.84 -15.13 22.80
N VAL A 238 1.54 -15.52 21.56
CA VAL A 238 2.43 -15.31 20.41
C VAL A 238 2.62 -13.83 20.10
N GLU A 239 1.53 -13.07 20.06
CA GLU A 239 1.55 -11.62 19.80
C GLU A 239 2.31 -10.87 20.91
N PHE A 240 2.08 -11.21 22.18
CA PHE A 240 2.84 -10.64 23.28
C PHE A 240 4.34 -10.97 23.21
N ALA A 241 4.69 -12.23 22.93
CA ALA A 241 6.10 -12.63 22.84
C ALA A 241 6.83 -11.89 21.71
N ALA A 242 6.16 -11.68 20.57
CA ALA A 242 6.68 -10.90 19.45
C ALA A 242 6.84 -9.42 19.80
N GLU A 243 5.81 -8.78 20.35
CA GLU A 243 5.86 -7.38 20.78
C GLU A 243 6.94 -7.16 21.87
N LEU A 244 7.09 -8.11 22.80
CA LEU A 244 8.13 -8.04 23.82
C LEU A 244 9.53 -8.18 23.22
N HIS A 245 9.71 -9.09 22.27
CA HIS A 245 10.98 -9.26 21.55
C HIS A 245 11.38 -7.96 20.83
N ASP A 246 10.46 -7.33 20.12
CA ASP A 246 10.71 -6.08 19.41
C ASP A 246 11.03 -4.95 20.39
N PHE A 247 10.24 -4.80 21.46
CA PHE A 247 10.49 -3.80 22.51
C PHE A 247 11.85 -3.97 23.19
N VAL A 248 12.25 -5.22 23.45
CA VAL A 248 13.58 -5.52 24.00
C VAL A 248 14.67 -5.08 23.04
N ASN A 249 14.61 -5.52 21.78
CA ASN A 249 15.69 -5.35 20.79
C ASN A 249 15.75 -3.96 20.17
N GLU A 250 14.65 -3.21 20.18
CA GLU A 250 14.60 -1.88 19.58
C GLU A 250 14.76 -0.78 20.63
N ASP A 251 14.17 -0.93 21.82
CA ASP A 251 14.14 0.14 22.82
C ASP A 251 14.99 -0.17 24.05
N LEU A 252 14.75 -1.30 24.71
CA LEU A 252 15.40 -1.58 26.00
C LEU A 252 16.89 -1.81 25.86
N VAL A 253 17.38 -2.42 24.78
CA VAL A 253 18.84 -2.54 24.54
C VAL A 253 19.56 -1.21 24.39
N LYS A 254 18.86 -0.14 23.98
CA LYS A 254 19.43 1.22 23.91
C LYS A 254 19.54 1.85 25.29
N LEU A 255 18.59 1.55 26.18
CA LEU A 255 18.53 2.10 27.55
C LEU A 255 19.38 1.30 28.54
N TYR A 256 19.48 -0.03 28.38
CA TYR A 256 20.18 -0.95 29.27
C TYR A 256 21.22 -1.81 28.53
N PRO A 257 22.24 -1.20 27.88
CA PRO A 257 23.17 -1.92 27.01
C PRO A 257 24.00 -2.99 27.73
N GLY A 258 24.20 -2.87 29.05
CA GLY A 258 25.01 -3.79 29.85
C GLY A 258 24.38 -5.15 30.14
N VAL A 259 23.08 -5.32 29.90
CA VAL A 259 22.35 -6.57 30.19
C VAL A 259 21.63 -7.16 28.97
N LYS A 260 21.82 -6.56 27.79
CA LYS A 260 21.14 -6.95 26.54
C LYS A 260 21.30 -8.44 26.20
N ASP A 261 22.51 -8.99 26.36
CA ASP A 261 22.86 -10.35 25.94
C ASP A 261 22.36 -11.42 26.94
N LEU A 262 21.72 -10.99 28.04
CA LEU A 262 21.18 -11.86 29.09
C LEU A 262 19.68 -12.08 28.96
N VAL A 263 19.01 -11.38 28.04
CA VAL A 263 17.55 -11.46 27.88
C VAL A 263 17.15 -12.75 27.18
N ARG A 264 16.11 -13.40 27.69
CA ARG A 264 15.57 -14.64 27.13
C ARG A 264 14.05 -14.60 27.13
N ILE A 265 13.42 -14.99 26.01
CA ILE A 265 11.97 -15.12 25.91
C ILE A 265 11.65 -16.58 25.58
N THR A 266 10.74 -17.20 26.33
CA THR A 266 10.35 -18.60 26.11
C THR A 266 8.84 -18.76 26.10
N ILE A 267 8.30 -19.39 25.06
CA ILE A 267 6.89 -19.79 24.98
C ILE A 267 6.75 -21.26 25.37
N LEU A 268 5.88 -21.53 26.35
CA LEU A 268 5.53 -22.86 26.83
C LEU A 268 4.13 -23.23 26.31
N GLU A 269 4.04 -24.27 25.48
CA GLU A 269 2.78 -24.75 24.91
C GLU A 269 2.61 -26.25 25.18
N ALA A 270 1.43 -26.63 25.69
CA ALA A 270 1.14 -28.02 26.02
C ALA A 270 0.87 -28.88 24.78
N GLY A 271 0.30 -28.27 23.73
CA GLY A 271 0.14 -28.89 22.42
C GLY A 271 1.45 -28.96 21.63
N ASP A 272 1.39 -29.65 20.50
CA ASP A 272 2.56 -29.90 19.66
C ASP A 272 3.04 -28.67 18.88
N HIS A 273 2.17 -27.67 18.75
CA HIS A 273 2.39 -26.48 17.94
C HIS A 273 1.80 -25.22 18.57
N ILE A 274 2.32 -24.06 18.17
CA ILE A 274 1.70 -22.76 18.46
C ILE A 274 0.62 -22.41 17.41
N LEU A 275 -0.26 -21.45 17.74
CA LEU A 275 -1.34 -20.99 16.88
C LEU A 275 -2.25 -22.12 16.37
N ASN A 276 -2.58 -23.12 17.21
CA ASN A 276 -3.34 -24.31 16.83
C ASN A 276 -4.72 -24.05 16.17
N MET A 277 -5.24 -22.84 16.27
CA MET A 277 -6.49 -22.40 15.63
C MET A 277 -6.29 -21.84 14.20
N PHE A 278 -5.05 -21.71 13.76
CA PHE A 278 -4.67 -21.22 12.44
C PHE A 278 -4.34 -22.37 11.49
N ASP A 279 -4.25 -22.04 10.21
CA ASP A 279 -3.75 -22.96 9.19
C ASP A 279 -2.31 -23.42 9.50
N LYS A 280 -2.02 -24.70 9.25
CA LYS A 280 -0.69 -25.29 9.50
C LYS A 280 0.44 -24.51 8.83
N ARG A 281 0.21 -23.90 7.66
CA ARG A 281 1.20 -23.06 6.97
C ARG A 281 1.62 -21.85 7.80
N ILE A 282 0.68 -21.26 8.55
CA ILE A 282 0.95 -20.11 9.45
C ILE A 282 1.71 -20.58 10.68
N THR A 283 1.28 -21.69 11.27
CA THR A 283 1.95 -22.32 12.42
C THR A 283 3.42 -22.62 12.11
N SER A 284 3.71 -23.35 11.02
CA SER A 284 5.09 -23.70 10.65
C SER A 284 5.95 -22.45 10.42
N PHE A 285 5.41 -21.44 9.74
CA PHE A 285 6.14 -20.19 9.52
C PHE A 285 6.45 -19.45 10.83
N ALA A 286 5.47 -19.35 11.73
CA ALA A 286 5.64 -18.67 13.02
C ALA A 286 6.70 -19.38 13.89
N GLU A 287 6.69 -20.71 13.90
CA GLU A 287 7.68 -21.53 14.62
C GLU A 287 9.09 -21.31 14.08
N GLU A 288 9.27 -21.37 12.75
CA GLU A 288 10.56 -21.12 12.09
C GLU A 288 11.06 -19.67 12.28
N LYS A 289 10.16 -18.69 12.32
CA LYS A 289 10.52 -17.29 12.56
C LYS A 289 10.99 -17.08 13.99
N PHE A 290 10.23 -17.53 14.99
CA PHE A 290 10.56 -17.35 16.40
C PHE A 290 11.87 -18.03 16.76
N GLN A 291 12.13 -19.22 16.20
CA GLN A 291 13.41 -19.89 16.38
C GLN A 291 14.59 -19.09 15.80
N ARG A 292 14.41 -18.41 14.66
CA ARG A 292 15.45 -17.54 14.06
C ARG A 292 15.67 -16.24 14.84
N GLU A 293 14.63 -15.73 15.48
CA GLU A 293 14.66 -14.48 16.27
C GLU A 293 15.09 -14.71 17.73
N GLY A 294 15.40 -15.96 18.11
CA GLY A 294 15.87 -16.28 19.46
C GLY A 294 14.76 -16.33 20.52
N ILE A 295 13.50 -16.45 20.09
CA ILE A 295 12.37 -16.77 20.97
C ILE A 295 12.31 -18.29 21.10
N ASP A 296 12.54 -18.80 22.31
CA ASP A 296 12.56 -20.23 22.56
C ASP A 296 11.14 -20.82 22.58
N LEU A 297 10.90 -21.84 21.76
CA LEU A 297 9.64 -22.56 21.72
C LEU A 297 9.78 -23.92 22.42
N LYS A 298 9.03 -24.12 23.49
CA LYS A 298 8.88 -25.43 24.15
C LYS A 298 7.44 -25.93 23.98
N THR A 299 7.20 -26.62 22.87
CA THR A 299 5.92 -27.31 22.62
C THR A 299 5.90 -28.67 23.32
N GLY A 300 4.72 -29.29 23.44
CA GLY A 300 4.51 -30.53 24.18
C GLY A 300 4.87 -30.42 25.68
N SER A 301 4.90 -29.20 26.22
CA SER A 301 5.40 -28.88 27.57
C SER A 301 4.29 -28.25 28.40
N MET A 302 3.65 -29.06 29.26
CA MET A 302 2.53 -28.60 30.08
C MET A 302 3.02 -28.04 31.42
N VAL A 303 2.63 -26.81 31.76
CA VAL A 303 2.96 -26.22 33.08
C VAL A 303 2.13 -26.89 34.18
N VAL A 304 2.81 -27.41 35.21
CA VAL A 304 2.20 -28.16 36.32
C VAL A 304 2.30 -27.46 37.67
N LYS A 305 3.21 -26.50 37.83
CA LYS A 305 3.37 -25.69 39.04
C LYS A 305 4.18 -24.43 38.72
N VAL A 306 3.87 -23.32 39.38
CA VAL A 306 4.66 -22.08 39.32
C VAL A 306 5.04 -21.68 40.75
N THR A 307 6.31 -21.31 40.97
CA THR A 307 6.76 -20.66 42.20
C THR A 307 7.15 -19.22 41.90
N ASN A 308 7.58 -18.46 42.91
CA ASN A 308 8.02 -17.08 42.72
C ASN A 308 9.29 -16.92 41.85
N LYS A 309 10.04 -18.00 41.60
CA LYS A 309 11.28 -17.96 40.81
C LYS A 309 11.37 -19.01 39.70
N GLU A 310 10.54 -20.05 39.70
CA GLU A 310 10.64 -21.18 38.77
C GLU A 310 9.26 -21.63 38.23
N ILE A 311 9.24 -22.07 36.97
CA ILE A 311 8.09 -22.74 36.34
C ILE A 311 8.44 -24.22 36.15
N PHE A 312 7.55 -25.10 36.57
CA PHE A 312 7.68 -26.54 36.41
C PHE A 312 6.84 -27.02 35.22
N THR A 313 7.48 -27.67 34.26
CA THR A 313 6.85 -28.20 33.05
C THR A 313 6.97 -29.71 32.97
N LYS A 314 5.92 -30.39 32.51
CA LYS A 314 5.88 -31.82 32.24
C LYS A 314 5.87 -32.06 30.73
N GLU A 315 6.81 -32.85 30.23
CA GLU A 315 6.83 -33.23 28.81
C GLU A 315 5.71 -34.24 28.48
N MET A 316 4.99 -33.99 27.39
CA MET A 316 3.85 -34.80 26.96
C MET A 316 4.25 -36.00 26.08
N LYS A 317 5.42 -35.96 25.41
CA LYS A 317 5.86 -36.98 24.44
C LYS A 317 6.84 -38.03 24.99
N ASN A 318 7.62 -37.72 26.04
CA ASN A 318 8.73 -38.55 26.51
C ASN A 318 8.61 -38.99 27.99
N GLY A 319 7.52 -39.67 28.35
CA GLY A 319 7.43 -40.32 29.67
C GLY A 319 7.09 -39.42 30.86
N GLY A 320 6.84 -38.12 30.65
CA GLY A 320 6.29 -37.24 31.69
C GLY A 320 7.31 -36.68 32.68
N GLU A 321 8.59 -36.59 32.29
CA GLU A 321 9.63 -35.95 33.11
C GLU A 321 9.26 -34.48 33.41
N VAL A 322 9.47 -34.09 34.68
CA VAL A 322 9.20 -32.73 35.15
C VAL A 322 10.51 -31.96 35.20
N SER A 323 10.60 -30.88 34.42
CA SER A 323 11.72 -29.95 34.41
C SER A 323 11.35 -28.63 35.05
N ALA A 324 12.32 -27.97 35.68
CA ALA A 324 12.17 -26.64 36.25
C ALA A 324 12.91 -25.62 35.39
N MET A 325 12.32 -24.43 35.22
CA MET A 325 12.89 -23.32 34.46
C MET A 325 12.83 -22.05 35.31
N PRO A 326 13.96 -21.40 35.60
CA PRO A 326 13.97 -20.14 36.31
C PRO A 326 13.37 -19.04 35.44
N TYR A 327 12.73 -18.04 36.04
CA TYR A 327 12.15 -16.91 35.29
C TYR A 327 12.15 -15.62 36.12
N GLY A 328 12.00 -14.49 35.43
CA GLY A 328 11.86 -13.16 36.01
C GLY A 328 10.44 -12.63 35.97
N MET A 329 9.74 -12.86 34.86
CA MET A 329 8.29 -12.61 34.72
C MET A 329 7.62 -13.73 33.93
N ALA A 330 6.45 -14.18 34.41
CA ALA A 330 5.65 -15.20 33.75
C ALA A 330 4.30 -14.61 33.30
N LEU A 331 3.97 -14.72 32.02
CA LEU A 331 2.64 -14.39 31.48
C LEU A 331 1.84 -15.68 31.30
N TRP A 332 0.63 -15.74 31.85
CA TRP A 332 -0.33 -16.81 31.64
C TRP A 332 -1.43 -16.36 30.67
N SER A 333 -1.38 -16.86 29.43
CA SER A 333 -2.27 -16.46 28.33
C SER A 333 -3.21 -17.57 27.86
N THR A 334 -3.21 -18.72 28.55
CA THR A 334 -4.03 -19.89 28.20
C THR A 334 -5.23 -20.07 29.13
N GLY A 335 -6.27 -20.74 28.61
CA GLY A 335 -7.44 -21.13 29.38
C GLY A 335 -8.48 -20.02 29.55
N ILE A 336 -9.73 -20.36 29.24
CA ILE A 336 -10.91 -19.50 29.44
C ILE A 336 -11.81 -20.18 30.48
N GLY A 337 -12.24 -19.41 31.48
CA GLY A 337 -12.99 -19.90 32.64
C GLY A 337 -14.26 -19.10 32.92
N THR A 338 -15.31 -19.79 33.33
CA THR A 338 -16.59 -19.16 33.68
C THR A 338 -16.50 -18.39 35.01
N ARG A 339 -17.10 -17.20 35.07
CA ARG A 339 -17.15 -16.38 36.29
C ARG A 339 -17.91 -17.09 37.42
N PRO A 340 -17.52 -16.94 38.69
CA PRO A 340 -18.13 -17.65 39.82
C PRO A 340 -19.66 -17.55 39.89
N PHE A 341 -20.23 -16.34 39.87
CA PHE A 341 -21.69 -16.16 39.95
C PHE A 341 -22.46 -16.76 38.76
N ILE A 342 -21.80 -16.90 37.60
CA ILE A 342 -22.38 -17.60 36.44
C ILE A 342 -22.36 -19.11 36.66
N LYS A 343 -21.35 -19.68 37.34
CA LYS A 343 -21.36 -21.11 37.72
C LYS A 343 -22.51 -21.41 38.67
N ASP A 344 -22.77 -20.51 39.61
CA ASP A 344 -23.91 -20.63 40.53
C ASP A 344 -25.23 -20.58 39.77
N PHE A 345 -25.36 -19.60 38.85
CA PHE A 345 -26.54 -19.49 37.98
C PHE A 345 -26.72 -20.73 37.08
N MET A 346 -25.64 -21.25 36.48
CA MET A 346 -25.66 -22.49 35.70
C MET A 346 -26.20 -23.65 36.53
N THR A 347 -25.80 -23.77 37.80
CA THR A 347 -26.32 -24.82 38.69
C THR A 347 -27.82 -24.66 38.92
N GLN A 348 -28.31 -23.43 39.12
CA GLN A 348 -29.73 -23.14 39.31
C GLN A 348 -30.59 -23.50 38.08
N VAL A 349 -30.08 -23.29 36.86
CA VAL A 349 -30.79 -23.58 35.61
C VAL A 349 -30.52 -24.99 35.06
N GLY A 350 -29.92 -25.88 35.85
CA GLY A 350 -29.69 -27.28 35.46
C GLY A 350 -28.49 -27.51 34.53
N GLN A 351 -27.54 -26.57 34.47
CA GLN A 351 -26.37 -26.57 33.60
C GLN A 351 -25.02 -26.68 34.33
N GLY A 352 -25.00 -27.01 35.62
CA GLY A 352 -23.77 -26.98 36.45
C GLY A 352 -22.59 -27.85 35.96
N ASN A 353 -22.86 -28.88 35.15
CA ASN A 353 -21.82 -29.77 34.60
C ASN A 353 -21.14 -29.24 33.32
N ARG A 354 -21.60 -28.09 32.80
CA ARG A 354 -21.04 -27.51 31.56
C ARG A 354 -19.86 -26.58 31.88
N ARG A 355 -18.98 -26.37 30.89
CA ARG A 355 -17.83 -25.48 31.01
C ARG A 355 -18.19 -23.99 30.92
N ALA A 356 -19.24 -23.67 30.17
CA ALA A 356 -19.78 -22.32 29.96
C ALA A 356 -21.31 -22.39 29.88
N LEU A 357 -21.98 -21.24 30.04
CA LEU A 357 -23.44 -21.15 30.02
C LEU A 357 -23.98 -21.52 28.63
N ALA A 358 -24.81 -22.55 28.54
CA ALA A 358 -25.40 -23.00 27.30
C ALA A 358 -26.61 -22.17 26.90
N THR A 359 -26.65 -21.85 25.61
CA THR A 359 -27.74 -21.15 24.95
C THR A 359 -28.28 -21.95 23.79
N ASP A 360 -29.53 -21.70 23.42
CA ASP A 360 -30.10 -22.16 22.15
C ASP A 360 -29.52 -21.37 20.96
N GLU A 361 -29.94 -21.73 19.75
CA GLU A 361 -29.46 -21.09 18.51
C GLU A 361 -29.91 -19.62 18.36
N TRP A 362 -30.77 -19.12 19.25
CA TRP A 362 -31.21 -17.72 19.33
C TRP A 362 -30.57 -16.97 20.50
N LEU A 363 -29.54 -17.56 21.12
CA LEU A 363 -28.75 -17.01 22.22
C LEU A 363 -29.52 -16.89 23.54
N ARG A 364 -30.65 -17.60 23.69
CA ARG A 364 -31.40 -17.71 24.95
C ARG A 364 -30.80 -18.78 25.83
N VAL A 365 -30.66 -18.51 27.12
CA VAL A 365 -30.14 -19.48 28.09
C VAL A 365 -31.08 -20.67 28.18
N GLU A 366 -30.55 -21.88 28.02
CA GLU A 366 -31.38 -23.09 28.13
C GLU A 366 -32.00 -23.18 29.54
N GLY A 367 -33.32 -23.36 29.60
CA GLY A 367 -34.08 -23.36 30.85
C GLY A 367 -34.61 -21.99 31.27
N CYS A 368 -34.39 -20.92 30.49
CA CYS A 368 -34.90 -19.58 30.76
C CYS A 368 -35.51 -18.93 29.50
N ASP A 369 -36.71 -18.35 29.59
CA ASP A 369 -37.35 -17.70 28.44
C ASP A 369 -36.94 -16.24 28.22
N LYS A 370 -36.55 -15.56 29.31
CA LYS A 370 -36.27 -14.11 29.34
C LYS A 370 -34.79 -13.75 29.50
N VAL A 371 -33.92 -14.76 29.57
CA VAL A 371 -32.48 -14.58 29.81
C VAL A 371 -31.70 -14.98 28.57
N TYR A 372 -30.83 -14.09 28.11
CA TYR A 372 -29.95 -14.27 26.95
C TYR A 372 -28.50 -14.19 27.41
N ALA A 373 -27.60 -14.93 26.77
CA ALA A 373 -26.18 -14.88 27.08
C ALA A 373 -25.33 -14.84 25.80
N ILE A 374 -24.34 -13.95 25.77
CA ILE A 374 -23.54 -13.64 24.58
C ILE A 374 -22.06 -13.42 24.93
N GLY A 375 -21.19 -13.63 23.95
CA GLY A 375 -19.73 -13.57 24.11
C GLY A 375 -19.16 -14.74 24.90
N ASP A 376 -17.94 -14.56 25.42
CA ASP A 376 -17.12 -15.64 26.00
C ASP A 376 -17.71 -16.28 27.27
N CYS A 377 -18.77 -15.72 27.84
CA CYS A 377 -19.48 -16.29 28.99
C CYS A 377 -20.40 -17.47 28.60
N ALA A 378 -20.71 -17.61 27.31
CA ALA A 378 -21.70 -18.55 26.81
C ALA A 378 -21.19 -19.39 25.64
N THR A 379 -21.82 -20.54 25.45
CA THR A 379 -21.66 -21.38 24.26
C THR A 379 -23.02 -21.71 23.68
N ILE A 380 -23.12 -21.76 22.35
CA ILE A 380 -24.33 -22.24 21.69
C ILE A 380 -24.31 -23.75 21.78
N ASN A 381 -25.35 -24.33 22.39
CA ASN A 381 -25.56 -25.76 22.39
C ASN A 381 -26.25 -26.15 21.08
N GLN A 382 -25.45 -26.34 20.04
CA GLN A 382 -26.00 -26.71 18.73
C GLN A 382 -26.72 -28.06 18.86
N ARG A 383 -28.02 -28.05 18.59
CA ARG A 383 -28.85 -29.23 18.68
C ARG A 383 -28.44 -30.25 17.64
N LYS A 384 -28.36 -31.52 18.04
CA LYS A 384 -28.10 -32.65 17.14
C LYS A 384 -29.30 -32.90 16.25
N VAL A 385 -29.07 -33.16 14.97
CA VAL A 385 -30.17 -33.50 14.04
C VAL A 385 -30.87 -34.77 14.52
N MET A 386 -30.08 -35.73 15.03
CA MET A 386 -30.57 -37.01 15.52
C MET A 386 -31.59 -36.88 16.67
N GLU A 387 -31.57 -35.79 17.44
CA GLU A 387 -32.54 -35.58 18.52
C GLU A 387 -33.94 -35.25 18.00
N ASP A 388 -34.05 -34.69 16.80
CA ASP A 388 -35.33 -34.29 16.21
C ASP A 388 -35.73 -35.14 15.00
N ILE A 389 -34.97 -36.19 14.67
CA ILE A 389 -35.12 -36.96 13.44
C ILE A 389 -36.52 -37.54 13.24
N ALA A 390 -37.15 -38.08 14.29
CA ALA A 390 -38.52 -38.61 14.21
C ALA A 390 -39.57 -37.50 14.06
N ALA A 391 -39.29 -36.29 14.55
CA ALA A 391 -40.16 -35.14 14.36
C ALA A 391 -39.98 -34.51 12.97
N ILE A 392 -38.75 -34.52 12.45
CA ILE A 392 -38.43 -34.10 11.09
C ILE A 392 -39.09 -35.04 10.08
N PHE A 393 -38.90 -36.36 10.23
CA PHE A 393 -39.46 -37.38 9.34
C PHE A 393 -40.98 -37.27 9.25
N ARG A 394 -41.69 -37.25 10.38
CA ARG A 394 -43.16 -37.09 10.41
C ARG A 394 -43.67 -35.78 9.80
N LYS A 395 -42.84 -34.74 9.73
CA LYS A 395 -43.22 -33.44 9.17
C LYS A 395 -42.91 -33.35 7.68
N ALA A 396 -42.00 -34.19 7.20
CA ALA A 396 -41.63 -34.35 5.80
C ALA A 396 -42.55 -35.33 5.08
N ASP A 397 -42.91 -36.44 5.73
CA ASP A 397 -43.85 -37.47 5.25
C ASP A 397 -45.29 -36.92 5.31
N LYS A 398 -45.72 -36.25 4.24
CA LYS A 398 -47.03 -35.56 4.20
C LYS A 398 -48.16 -36.52 3.89
N ASP A 399 -47.87 -37.55 3.11
CA ASP A 399 -48.85 -38.58 2.74
C ASP A 399 -48.97 -39.69 3.80
N ASN A 400 -48.11 -39.69 4.83
CA ASN A 400 -48.03 -40.70 5.90
C ASN A 400 -47.76 -42.11 5.35
N SER A 401 -47.01 -42.19 4.25
CA SER A 401 -46.62 -43.45 3.61
C SER A 401 -45.62 -44.25 4.45
N GLY A 402 -44.90 -43.60 5.37
CA GLY A 402 -43.81 -44.20 6.15
C GLY A 402 -42.48 -44.26 5.40
N THR A 403 -42.41 -43.71 4.18
CA THR A 403 -41.20 -43.47 3.40
C THR A 403 -41.11 -41.99 3.02
N LEU A 404 -39.93 -41.51 2.61
CA LEU A 404 -39.78 -40.14 2.08
C LEU A 404 -39.39 -40.19 0.61
N THR A 405 -40.16 -39.52 -0.23
CA THR A 405 -39.79 -39.23 -1.62
C THR A 405 -38.76 -38.10 -1.70
N ILE A 406 -38.09 -37.96 -2.86
CA ILE A 406 -37.11 -36.88 -3.08
C ILE A 406 -37.78 -35.51 -2.95
N ASP A 407 -38.99 -35.34 -3.49
CA ASP A 407 -39.71 -34.07 -3.49
C ASP A 407 -40.16 -33.66 -2.07
N GLU A 408 -40.71 -34.59 -1.29
CA GLU A 408 -41.08 -34.35 0.12
C GLU A 408 -39.90 -33.94 0.98
N TYR A 409 -38.75 -34.56 0.72
CA TYR A 409 -37.51 -34.23 1.38
C TYR A 409 -36.98 -32.84 0.96
N GLU A 410 -36.99 -32.51 -0.33
CA GLU A 410 -36.54 -31.21 -0.85
C GLU A 410 -37.35 -30.03 -0.29
N GLU A 411 -38.61 -30.25 0.10
CA GLU A 411 -39.42 -29.21 0.73
C GLU A 411 -38.99 -28.85 2.16
N VAL A 412 -38.48 -29.82 2.94
CA VAL A 412 -38.09 -29.60 4.35
C VAL A 412 -36.60 -29.34 4.53
N ILE A 413 -35.76 -29.71 3.57
CA ILE A 413 -34.29 -29.61 3.73
C ILE A 413 -33.81 -28.18 3.97
N LYS A 414 -34.49 -27.19 3.41
CA LYS A 414 -34.13 -25.79 3.66
C LYS A 414 -34.27 -25.44 5.15
N ASP A 415 -35.39 -25.81 5.79
CA ASP A 415 -35.62 -25.59 7.22
C ASP A 415 -34.68 -26.47 8.08
N ILE A 416 -34.32 -27.67 7.62
CA ILE A 416 -33.32 -28.53 8.28
C ILE A 416 -31.93 -27.89 8.24
N CYS A 417 -31.43 -27.45 7.08
CA CYS A 417 -30.13 -26.77 6.97
C CYS A 417 -30.11 -25.43 7.73
N GLU A 418 -31.23 -24.70 7.75
CA GLU A 418 -31.36 -23.48 8.54
C GLU A 418 -31.34 -23.75 10.04
N ARG A 419 -31.89 -24.87 10.53
CA ARG A 419 -31.90 -25.22 11.96
C ARG A 419 -30.63 -25.96 12.41
N TYR A 420 -30.10 -26.85 11.57
CA TYR A 420 -28.97 -27.73 11.85
C TYR A 420 -27.82 -27.47 10.84
N PRO A 421 -26.97 -26.45 11.08
CA PRO A 421 -25.91 -26.05 10.15
C PRO A 421 -24.91 -27.17 9.84
N GLN A 422 -24.74 -28.12 10.76
CA GLN A 422 -23.81 -29.22 10.61
C GLN A 422 -24.11 -30.06 9.36
N VAL A 423 -25.38 -30.12 8.94
CA VAL A 423 -25.82 -30.81 7.71
C VAL A 423 -25.17 -30.19 6.48
N GLU A 424 -25.26 -28.88 6.33
CA GLU A 424 -24.67 -28.16 5.19
C GLU A 424 -23.14 -28.25 5.20
N LEU A 425 -22.51 -28.17 6.39
CA LEU A 425 -21.06 -28.29 6.53
C LEU A 425 -20.56 -29.69 6.14
N TYR A 426 -21.26 -30.73 6.56
CA TYR A 426 -20.93 -32.11 6.21
C TYR A 426 -21.04 -32.33 4.69
N LEU A 427 -22.14 -31.88 4.07
CA LEU A 427 -22.35 -31.97 2.62
C LEU A 427 -21.22 -31.30 1.83
N LYS A 428 -20.81 -30.08 2.24
CA LYS A 428 -19.69 -29.37 1.62
C LYS A 428 -18.35 -30.09 1.82
N SER A 429 -18.06 -30.58 3.03
CA SER A 429 -16.79 -31.26 3.34
C SER A 429 -16.56 -32.52 2.50
N LYS A 430 -17.63 -33.18 2.08
CA LYS A 430 -17.61 -34.40 1.26
C LYS A 430 -17.87 -34.13 -0.23
N GLN A 431 -17.92 -32.86 -0.64
CA GLN A 431 -18.20 -32.43 -2.03
C GLN A 431 -19.50 -33.02 -2.61
N MET A 432 -20.49 -33.29 -1.77
CA MET A 432 -21.78 -33.82 -2.20
C MET A 432 -22.64 -32.69 -2.77
N LYS A 433 -23.25 -32.91 -3.94
CA LYS A 433 -24.02 -31.87 -4.64
C LYS A 433 -25.40 -31.67 -4.02
N ASN A 434 -25.97 -32.72 -3.46
CA ASN A 434 -27.23 -32.72 -2.72
C ASN A 434 -27.27 -33.89 -1.73
N MET A 435 -28.26 -33.92 -0.85
CA MET A 435 -28.36 -35.00 0.14
C MET A 435 -28.71 -36.37 -0.49
N VAL A 436 -29.15 -36.40 -1.74
CA VAL A 436 -29.31 -37.67 -2.48
C VAL A 436 -27.97 -38.40 -2.60
N ASP A 437 -26.85 -37.66 -2.71
CA ASP A 437 -25.51 -38.25 -2.69
C ASP A 437 -25.14 -38.82 -1.30
N LEU A 438 -25.58 -38.18 -0.21
CA LEU A 438 -25.38 -38.67 1.16
C LEU A 438 -26.15 -39.98 1.40
N LEU A 439 -27.40 -40.05 0.93
CA LEU A 439 -28.23 -41.25 1.08
C LEU A 439 -27.74 -42.40 0.19
N LYS A 440 -27.27 -42.12 -1.03
CA LYS A 440 -26.63 -43.11 -1.93
C LYS A 440 -25.34 -43.71 -1.34
N GLU A 441 -24.62 -42.99 -0.49
CA GLU A 441 -23.42 -43.52 0.18
C GLU A 441 -23.79 -44.55 1.28
N THR A 442 -25.02 -44.50 1.79
CA THR A 442 -25.53 -45.43 2.82
C THR A 442 -26.36 -46.59 2.24
N THR A 443 -26.90 -46.46 1.03
CA THR A 443 -27.77 -47.47 0.40
C THR A 443 -27.20 -47.96 -0.93
N ASP A 444 -27.09 -49.28 -1.10
CA ASP A 444 -26.43 -49.97 -2.22
C ASP A 444 -27.29 -50.01 -3.52
N VAL A 445 -27.91 -48.89 -3.92
CA VAL A 445 -28.93 -48.88 -4.98
C VAL A 445 -28.59 -47.94 -6.14
N SER A 446 -28.56 -48.52 -7.34
CA SER A 446 -28.33 -47.86 -8.61
C SER A 446 -29.65 -47.45 -9.29
N LYS A 447 -29.84 -46.12 -9.41
CA LYS A 447 -30.77 -45.38 -10.30
C LYS A 447 -32.21 -45.93 -10.50
N GLY A 448 -33.17 -45.33 -9.78
CA GLY A 448 -34.62 -45.28 -10.06
C GLY A 448 -35.38 -44.87 -8.80
N ASN A 449 -36.50 -44.10 -8.91
CA ASN A 449 -37.29 -43.48 -7.81
C ASN A 449 -37.01 -44.07 -6.43
N VAL A 450 -36.15 -43.40 -5.66
CA VAL A 450 -35.63 -43.91 -4.40
C VAL A 450 -36.51 -43.38 -3.27
N GLU A 451 -37.26 -44.28 -2.65
CA GLU A 451 -37.95 -44.04 -1.39
C GLU A 451 -37.05 -44.48 -0.22
N PHE A 452 -36.89 -43.61 0.77
CA PHE A 452 -36.00 -43.87 1.91
C PHE A 452 -36.81 -44.15 3.17
N ASN A 453 -36.44 -45.21 3.90
CA ASN A 453 -37.02 -45.48 5.22
C ASN A 453 -36.32 -44.66 6.31
N ILE A 454 -36.91 -44.67 7.51
CA ILE A 454 -36.41 -43.90 8.66
C ILE A 454 -35.03 -44.36 9.18
N GLU A 455 -34.63 -45.62 8.99
CA GLU A 455 -33.33 -46.15 9.47
C GLU A 455 -32.17 -45.73 8.56
N ASP A 456 -32.38 -45.69 7.25
CA ASP A 456 -31.41 -45.16 6.29
C ASP A 456 -31.19 -43.65 6.53
N PHE A 457 -32.27 -42.91 6.79
CA PHE A 457 -32.23 -41.50 7.14
C PHE A 457 -31.46 -41.24 8.45
N LYS A 458 -31.65 -42.09 9.47
CA LYS A 458 -30.89 -42.05 10.73
C LYS A 458 -29.40 -42.30 10.53
N THR A 459 -29.04 -43.28 9.71
CA THR A 459 -27.64 -43.63 9.47
C THR A 459 -26.90 -42.49 8.79
N ALA A 460 -27.50 -41.88 7.77
CA ALA A 460 -26.95 -40.74 7.05
C ALA A 460 -26.69 -39.52 7.97
N LEU A 461 -27.66 -39.17 8.82
CA LEU A 461 -27.57 -38.00 9.70
C LEU A 461 -26.71 -38.22 10.96
N SER A 462 -26.52 -39.47 11.40
CA SER A 462 -25.64 -39.79 12.53
C SER A 462 -24.17 -39.40 12.27
N LYS A 463 -23.71 -39.53 11.02
CA LYS A 463 -22.36 -39.13 10.59
C LYS A 463 -22.18 -37.61 10.59
N VAL A 464 -23.26 -36.85 10.36
CA VAL A 464 -23.26 -35.39 10.31
C VAL A 464 -22.97 -34.77 11.68
N ASP A 465 -23.61 -35.26 12.74
CA ASP A 465 -23.47 -34.70 14.09
C ASP A 465 -22.04 -34.85 14.67
N SER A 466 -21.21 -35.73 14.10
CA SER A 466 -19.81 -35.93 14.51
C SER A 466 -18.86 -34.78 14.13
N GLN A 467 -19.26 -33.91 13.20
CA GLN A 467 -18.43 -32.79 12.71
C GLN A 467 -18.71 -31.46 13.44
N MET A 468 -19.54 -31.48 14.49
CA MET A 468 -19.87 -30.26 15.23
C MET A 468 -18.67 -29.71 16.00
N LYS A 469 -18.35 -28.43 15.76
CA LYS A 469 -17.38 -27.66 16.52
C LYS A 469 -18.08 -26.48 17.18
N ASN A 470 -17.72 -26.22 18.44
CA ASN A 470 -18.17 -25.01 19.13
C ASN A 470 -17.50 -23.79 18.51
N LEU A 471 -18.18 -22.64 18.58
CA LEU A 471 -17.60 -21.37 18.14
C LEU A 471 -16.41 -20.99 19.04
N PRO A 472 -15.33 -20.44 18.46
CA PRO A 472 -14.19 -19.99 19.25
C PRO A 472 -14.53 -18.71 20.03
N ALA A 473 -14.02 -18.60 21.25
CA ALA A 473 -14.13 -17.41 22.08
C ALA A 473 -13.26 -16.28 21.50
N THR A 474 -13.86 -15.44 20.65
CA THR A 474 -13.18 -14.36 19.93
C THR A 474 -14.02 -13.10 19.95
N ALA A 475 -13.37 -11.94 19.90
CA ALA A 475 -14.03 -10.64 19.79
C ALA A 475 -15.02 -10.58 18.62
N GLN A 476 -14.72 -11.24 17.50
CA GLN A 476 -15.58 -11.30 16.33
C GLN A 476 -16.89 -12.07 16.59
N VAL A 477 -16.81 -13.23 17.23
CA VAL A 477 -18.01 -14.00 17.62
C VAL A 477 -18.85 -13.20 18.62
N ALA A 478 -18.21 -12.66 19.65
CA ALA A 478 -18.88 -11.84 20.67
C ALA A 478 -19.60 -10.63 20.06
N ALA A 479 -18.94 -9.89 19.16
CA ALA A 479 -19.52 -8.73 18.51
C ALA A 479 -20.70 -9.10 17.60
N GLN A 480 -20.56 -10.15 16.78
CA GLN A 480 -21.64 -10.63 15.90
C GLN A 480 -22.86 -11.11 16.68
N GLN A 481 -22.66 -11.80 17.82
CA GLN A 481 -23.75 -12.20 18.71
C GLN A 481 -24.51 -11.00 19.27
N GLY A 482 -23.80 -9.95 19.71
CA GLY A 482 -24.42 -8.71 20.18
C GLY A 482 -25.21 -7.99 19.09
N VAL A 483 -24.66 -7.88 17.87
CA VAL A 483 -25.36 -7.29 16.71
C VAL A 483 -26.61 -8.09 16.35
N TYR A 484 -26.51 -9.41 16.29
CA TYR A 484 -27.64 -10.29 16.00
C TYR A 484 -28.77 -10.10 17.03
N LEU A 485 -28.43 -10.16 18.31
CA LEU A 485 -29.42 -10.04 19.37
C LEU A 485 -30.11 -8.67 19.34
N ALA A 486 -29.38 -7.58 19.10
CA ALA A 486 -29.97 -6.26 18.95
C ALA A 486 -30.94 -6.17 17.77
N LYS A 487 -30.64 -6.83 16.64
CA LYS A 487 -31.55 -6.91 15.48
C LYS A 487 -32.84 -7.69 15.81
N CYS A 488 -32.75 -8.73 16.65
CA CYS A 488 -33.93 -9.44 17.14
C CYS A 488 -34.80 -8.54 18.02
N PHE A 489 -34.21 -7.86 19.01
CA PHE A 489 -34.93 -6.95 19.90
C PHE A 489 -35.55 -5.75 19.16
N ASN A 490 -34.86 -5.19 18.17
CA ASN A 490 -35.40 -4.09 17.37
C ASN A 490 -36.66 -4.46 16.56
N ARG A 491 -36.85 -5.75 16.25
CA ARG A 491 -37.97 -6.25 15.42
C ARG A 491 -38.85 -7.24 16.16
N MET A 492 -38.84 -7.23 17.49
CA MET A 492 -39.50 -8.25 18.29
C MET A 492 -41.01 -8.32 18.01
N GLU A 493 -41.70 -7.18 18.04
CA GLU A 493 -43.14 -7.10 17.74
C GLU A 493 -43.50 -7.51 16.30
N GLU A 494 -42.64 -7.16 15.32
CA GLU A 494 -42.84 -7.50 13.91
C GLU A 494 -42.70 -9.01 13.68
N ALA A 495 -41.65 -9.61 14.22
CA ALA A 495 -41.35 -11.04 14.08
C ALA A 495 -42.32 -11.93 14.88
N GLU A 496 -42.96 -11.39 15.90
CA GLU A 496 -44.08 -12.03 16.60
C GLU A 496 -45.29 -12.23 15.65
N LYS A 497 -45.58 -11.23 14.80
CA LYS A 497 -46.68 -11.26 13.82
C LYS A 497 -46.31 -12.04 12.55
N ASN A 498 -45.08 -11.87 12.06
CA ASN A 498 -44.58 -12.48 10.83
C ASN A 498 -43.26 -13.25 11.09
N PRO A 499 -43.33 -14.52 11.51
CA PRO A 499 -42.13 -15.29 11.84
C PRO A 499 -41.24 -15.57 10.63
N GLU A 500 -39.95 -15.23 10.71
CA GLU A 500 -38.97 -15.40 9.62
C GLU A 500 -38.06 -16.64 9.76
N GLY A 501 -38.11 -17.32 10.91
CA GLY A 501 -37.27 -18.46 11.24
C GLY A 501 -37.74 -19.80 10.67
N PRO A 502 -36.97 -20.87 10.90
CA PRO A 502 -37.29 -22.21 10.39
C PRO A 502 -38.56 -22.78 11.05
N LEU A 503 -39.10 -23.83 10.45
CA LEU A 503 -40.20 -24.62 11.01
C LEU A 503 -39.87 -25.17 12.40
N ARG A 504 -40.87 -25.14 13.29
CA ARG A 504 -40.80 -25.85 14.58
C ARG A 504 -41.10 -27.32 14.34
N PHE A 505 -40.10 -28.19 14.42
CA PHE A 505 -40.32 -29.63 14.19
C PHE A 505 -41.10 -30.30 15.35
N ARG A 506 -40.89 -29.85 16.59
CA ARG A 506 -41.62 -30.35 17.78
C ARG A 506 -42.87 -29.53 18.16
N GLY A 507 -43.35 -28.66 17.28
CA GLY A 507 -44.50 -27.81 17.57
C GLY A 507 -45.15 -27.25 16.30
N GLU A 508 -46.00 -26.24 16.46
CA GLU A 508 -46.69 -25.58 15.35
C GLU A 508 -46.02 -24.27 14.94
N GLY A 509 -46.20 -23.90 13.67
CA GLY A 509 -45.66 -22.65 13.12
C GLY A 509 -44.13 -22.60 12.98
N ARG A 510 -43.60 -21.38 12.94
CA ARG A 510 -42.19 -21.07 12.69
C ARG A 510 -41.52 -20.39 13.89
N HIS A 511 -40.21 -20.48 13.97
CA HIS A 511 -39.42 -19.69 14.91
C HIS A 511 -39.50 -18.19 14.53
N ARG A 512 -39.50 -17.29 15.53
CA ARG A 512 -39.66 -15.84 15.28
C ARG A 512 -38.56 -15.30 14.39
N PHE A 513 -37.31 -15.63 14.73
CA PHE A 513 -36.11 -15.19 14.03
C PHE A 513 -35.38 -16.36 13.38
N ARG A 514 -34.52 -16.07 12.41
CA ARG A 514 -33.51 -17.04 11.96
C ARG A 514 -32.46 -17.26 13.07
N PRO A 515 -31.89 -18.46 13.21
CA PRO A 515 -30.87 -18.73 14.22
C PRO A 515 -29.58 -17.95 13.95
N PHE A 516 -28.79 -17.72 15.01
CA PHE A 516 -27.48 -17.09 14.89
C PHE A 516 -26.55 -17.94 14.01
N ARG A 517 -25.86 -17.26 13.10
CA ARG A 517 -24.84 -17.85 12.22
C ARG A 517 -23.59 -17.01 12.28
N TYR A 518 -22.53 -17.60 12.81
CA TYR A 518 -21.22 -16.95 12.81
C TYR A 518 -20.66 -16.91 11.39
N LYS A 519 -20.19 -15.73 10.98
CA LYS A 519 -19.46 -15.52 9.74
C LYS A 519 -18.01 -15.21 10.06
N HIS A 520 -17.10 -16.12 9.71
CA HIS A 520 -15.67 -15.87 9.86
C HIS A 520 -15.18 -14.85 8.84
N LEU A 521 -14.67 -13.70 9.30
CA LEU A 521 -14.15 -12.61 8.45
C LEU A 521 -12.63 -12.69 8.21
N GLY A 522 -11.99 -13.74 8.72
CA GLY A 522 -10.53 -13.88 8.75
C GLY A 522 -9.95 -13.63 10.15
N GLN A 523 -8.69 -14.00 10.31
CA GLN A 523 -7.90 -13.85 11.55
C GLN A 523 -6.45 -13.49 11.23
N PHE A 524 -5.84 -12.73 12.14
CA PHE A 524 -4.46 -12.27 12.04
C PHE A 524 -3.65 -12.76 13.23
N ALA A 525 -2.36 -13.02 13.02
CA ALA A 525 -1.38 -13.25 14.05
C ALA A 525 -0.16 -12.36 13.76
N PRO A 526 0.00 -11.23 14.48
CA PRO A 526 1.23 -10.46 14.43
C PRO A 526 2.38 -11.31 14.97
N LEU A 527 3.52 -11.27 14.27
CA LEU A 527 4.69 -12.12 14.56
C LEU A 527 5.94 -11.30 14.86
N GLY A 528 5.86 -9.96 14.95
CA GLY A 528 7.00 -9.08 15.22
C GLY A 528 7.88 -8.82 13.98
N GLY A 529 8.81 -7.88 14.09
CA GLY A 529 9.67 -7.42 12.99
C GLY A 529 8.88 -6.91 11.78
N GLU A 530 7.79 -6.18 12.05
CA GLU A 530 6.82 -5.69 11.05
C GLU A 530 6.16 -6.77 10.16
N GLN A 531 6.05 -8.01 10.66
CA GLN A 531 5.42 -9.11 9.93
C GLN A 531 4.16 -9.63 10.63
N THR A 532 3.10 -9.83 9.86
CA THR A 532 1.86 -10.48 10.30
C THR A 532 1.53 -11.66 9.40
N ALA A 533 0.99 -12.73 9.99
CA ALA A 533 0.30 -13.78 9.26
C ALA A 533 -1.21 -13.51 9.23
N ALA A 534 -1.83 -13.65 8.07
CA ALA A 534 -3.25 -13.44 7.84
C ALA A 534 -3.88 -14.71 7.24
N GLN A 535 -4.98 -15.17 7.84
CA GLN A 535 -5.84 -16.22 7.29
C GLN A 535 -7.19 -15.58 6.95
N LEU A 536 -7.47 -15.45 5.66
CA LEU A 536 -8.70 -14.83 5.15
C LEU A 536 -9.69 -15.90 4.66
N PRO A 537 -10.99 -15.58 4.54
CA PRO A 537 -12.00 -16.53 4.05
C PRO A 537 -11.64 -17.13 2.68
N GLY A 538 -11.95 -18.41 2.48
CA GLY A 538 -11.76 -19.11 1.18
C GLY A 538 -10.40 -19.80 0.99
N ASP A 539 -9.74 -20.23 2.08
CA ASP A 539 -8.41 -20.88 2.07
C ASP A 539 -7.24 -19.95 1.67
N TRP A 540 -7.40 -18.64 1.92
CA TRP A 540 -6.38 -17.63 1.63
C TRP A 540 -5.46 -17.44 2.84
N VAL A 541 -4.18 -17.76 2.68
CA VAL A 541 -3.12 -17.50 3.67
C VAL A 541 -2.11 -16.52 3.08
N SER A 542 -1.79 -15.45 3.83
CA SER A 542 -0.81 -14.44 3.43
C SER A 542 0.06 -14.01 4.59
N ILE A 543 1.37 -13.99 4.40
CA ILE A 543 2.35 -13.71 5.47
C ILE A 543 3.33 -12.65 4.98
N GLY A 544 3.64 -11.66 5.83
CA GLY A 544 4.69 -10.65 5.59
C GLY A 544 4.23 -9.21 5.80
N HIS A 545 5.05 -8.24 5.39
CA HIS A 545 4.80 -6.81 5.62
C HIS A 545 3.47 -6.31 4.99
N SER A 546 3.05 -6.83 3.85
CA SER A 546 1.75 -6.45 3.27
C SER A 546 0.57 -6.87 4.15
N SER A 547 0.70 -8.02 4.83
CA SER A 547 -0.29 -8.47 5.81
C SER A 547 -0.25 -7.64 7.09
N GLN A 548 0.92 -7.12 7.48
CA GLN A 548 1.07 -6.17 8.59
C GLN A 548 0.29 -4.87 8.30
N TRP A 549 0.45 -4.30 7.11
CA TRP A 549 -0.28 -3.10 6.70
C TRP A 549 -1.79 -3.34 6.61
N LEU A 550 -2.20 -4.54 6.20
CA LEU A 550 -3.61 -4.94 6.21
C LEU A 550 -4.15 -5.01 7.64
N TRP A 551 -3.40 -5.63 8.55
CA TRP A 551 -3.73 -5.68 9.97
C TRP A 551 -3.86 -4.27 10.56
N TYR A 552 -2.86 -3.40 10.37
CA TYR A 552 -2.93 -1.99 10.79
C TYR A 552 -4.16 -1.28 10.24
N SER A 553 -4.45 -1.44 8.95
CA SER A 553 -5.60 -0.78 8.31
C SER A 553 -6.94 -1.25 8.90
N VAL A 554 -7.11 -2.56 9.09
CA VAL A 554 -8.33 -3.13 9.67
C VAL A 554 -8.50 -2.69 11.11
N TYR A 555 -7.48 -2.83 11.94
CA TYR A 555 -7.58 -2.50 13.36
C TYR A 555 -7.63 -1.00 13.62
N ALA A 556 -7.02 -0.16 12.78
CA ALA A 556 -7.21 1.30 12.81
C ALA A 556 -8.65 1.68 12.48
N SER A 557 -9.22 1.10 11.42
CA SER A 557 -10.62 1.34 11.05
C SER A 557 -11.57 0.90 12.17
N MET A 558 -11.32 -0.26 12.79
CA MET A 558 -12.10 -0.74 13.92
C MET A 558 -11.93 0.18 15.13
N GLY A 559 -10.70 0.59 15.47
CA GLY A 559 -10.42 1.54 16.55
C GLY A 559 -11.28 2.81 16.41
N VAL A 560 -11.23 3.46 15.25
CA VAL A 560 -12.06 4.66 14.94
C VAL A 560 -13.57 4.39 15.06
N ILE A 561 -14.03 3.18 14.70
CA ILE A 561 -15.44 2.79 14.81
C ILE A 561 -15.86 2.62 16.28
N TRP A 562 -14.96 2.17 17.16
CA TRP A 562 -15.25 1.86 18.56
C TRP A 562 -14.97 3.02 19.52
N THR A 563 -14.07 3.95 19.18
CA THR A 563 -13.74 5.15 19.97
C THR A 563 -14.03 6.44 19.17
N PRO A 564 -14.90 7.36 19.66
CA PRO A 564 -15.15 8.67 19.04
C PRO A 564 -13.95 9.63 19.06
N ARG A 565 -12.86 9.30 19.78
CA ARG A 565 -11.62 10.10 19.88
C ARG A 565 -10.74 9.93 18.63
N ARG A 566 -11.21 10.44 17.49
CA ARG A 566 -10.57 10.31 16.17
C ARG A 566 -9.12 10.84 16.13
N GLU A 567 -8.81 11.87 16.90
CA GLU A 567 -7.48 12.51 16.96
C GLU A 567 -6.44 11.65 17.70
N ALA A 568 -6.78 11.11 18.87
CA ALA A 568 -5.88 10.24 19.63
C ALA A 568 -5.59 8.93 18.89
N VAL A 569 -6.61 8.38 18.23
CA VAL A 569 -6.51 7.20 17.37
C VAL A 569 -5.61 7.52 16.17
N GLY A 570 -5.88 8.59 15.43
CA GLY A 570 -5.06 9.01 14.29
C GLY A 570 -3.58 9.22 14.63
N GLY A 571 -3.28 9.87 15.76
CA GLY A 571 -1.91 10.07 16.24
C GLY A 571 -1.19 8.77 16.61
N THR A 572 -1.89 7.85 17.29
CA THR A 572 -1.30 6.55 17.68
C THR A 572 -1.04 5.67 16.45
N TRP A 573 -1.90 5.70 15.43
CA TRP A 573 -1.71 4.92 14.20
C TRP A 573 -0.69 5.53 13.23
N ALA A 574 -0.51 6.86 13.23
CA ALA A 574 0.57 7.51 12.49
C ALA A 574 1.96 7.09 13.01
N CYS A 575 2.09 6.91 14.33
CA CYS A 575 3.28 6.36 14.98
C CYS A 575 3.52 4.88 14.58
N LEU A 576 2.49 4.03 14.65
CA LEU A 576 2.58 2.61 14.24
C LEU A 576 2.95 2.42 12.76
N GLY A 577 2.49 3.29 11.85
CA GLY A 577 2.79 3.21 10.41
C GLY A 577 4.15 3.78 9.99
N SER A 578 4.82 4.55 10.87
CA SER A 578 6.12 5.17 10.58
C SER A 578 7.30 4.47 11.27
N GLY A 579 7.05 3.36 11.98
CA GLY A 579 8.06 2.67 12.79
C GLY A 579 8.53 3.49 13.99
N GLY A 580 7.74 4.47 14.43
CA GLY A 580 8.10 5.41 15.49
C GLY A 580 7.22 5.27 16.73
N HIS A 581 7.83 5.11 17.90
CA HIS A 581 7.13 5.05 19.19
C HIS A 581 6.53 6.42 19.59
N CYS A 582 5.35 6.42 20.22
CA CYS A 582 4.76 7.62 20.83
C CYS A 582 5.62 8.07 22.02
N GLY A 583 6.52 9.03 21.80
CA GLY A 583 7.23 9.74 22.87
C GLY A 583 6.29 10.61 23.70
N SER A 584 6.50 10.64 25.01
CA SER A 584 5.64 11.27 26.04
C SER A 584 5.58 12.81 26.04
N ASN A 585 5.91 13.50 24.95
CA ASN A 585 5.89 14.98 24.87
C ASN A 585 5.14 15.46 23.62
N CYS A 586 3.82 15.54 23.70
CA CYS A 586 3.00 16.36 22.79
C CYS A 586 2.16 17.33 23.64
N PRO A 587 2.35 18.66 23.53
CA PRO A 587 1.53 19.64 24.22
C PRO A 587 0.26 19.90 23.37
N PHE A 588 -0.89 19.45 23.82
CA PHE A 588 -2.18 19.95 23.32
C PHE A 588 -2.81 20.76 24.45
N GLY A 589 -2.78 22.09 24.29
CA GLY A 589 -3.60 23.03 25.05
C GLY A 589 -4.96 23.17 24.39
N ASP A 590 -5.98 23.27 25.22
CA ASP A 590 -7.37 23.58 24.87
C ASP A 590 -7.46 24.97 24.21
N ASP A 591 -8.13 25.08 23.06
CA ASP A 591 -9.11 26.14 22.80
C ASP A 591 -9.75 26.06 21.41
N ALA A 592 -11.08 26.22 21.42
CA ALA A 592 -11.94 26.92 20.44
C ALA A 592 -13.18 26.13 20.01
N ALA A 593 -14.30 26.50 20.64
CA ALA A 593 -15.66 26.20 20.23
C ALA A 593 -16.21 27.28 19.28
N LEU A 594 -17.28 26.89 18.56
CA LEU A 594 -18.26 27.68 17.78
C LEU A 594 -17.99 27.84 16.27
N LEU A 595 -18.76 27.11 15.45
CA LEU A 595 -19.81 27.71 14.59
C LEU A 595 -20.71 26.62 13.93
N SER A 596 -21.99 26.98 13.93
CA SER A 596 -23.26 26.42 13.39
C SER A 596 -23.29 25.24 12.40
N ASP A 597 -24.27 24.36 12.67
CA ASP A 597 -24.87 23.34 11.82
C ASP A 597 -25.49 23.88 10.51
N GLU A 598 -25.25 23.19 9.40
CA GLU A 598 -26.30 22.89 8.40
C GLU A 598 -25.98 21.59 7.63
N TYR A 599 -27.04 20.83 7.35
CA TYR A 599 -27.08 19.41 6.97
C TYR A 599 -26.22 19.03 5.74
N ARG A 600 -25.16 18.22 5.95
CA ARG A 600 -24.66 17.23 4.99
C ARG A 600 -24.12 16.01 5.74
N VAL A 601 -24.50 14.82 5.29
CA VAL A 601 -23.94 13.54 5.77
C VAL A 601 -22.45 13.54 5.41
N ARG A 602 -21.59 13.85 6.40
CA ARG A 602 -20.13 14.00 6.25
C ARG A 602 -19.41 12.66 6.34
N SER A 603 -18.26 12.61 5.66
CA SER A 603 -17.24 11.57 5.76
C SER A 603 -16.76 11.35 7.21
N GLY A 604 -16.09 10.23 7.45
CA GLY A 604 -15.60 9.83 8.78
C GLY A 604 -14.51 10.72 9.40
N PHE A 605 -14.05 11.77 8.72
CA PHE A 605 -13.07 12.75 9.22
C PHE A 605 -13.53 14.17 8.84
N PRO A 606 -13.21 15.22 9.63
CA PRO A 606 -13.32 16.60 9.14
C PRO A 606 -12.47 16.78 7.87
N ASP A 607 -12.93 17.61 6.92
CA ASP A 607 -12.24 17.84 5.64
C ASP A 607 -10.79 18.32 5.85
N GLU A 608 -10.52 19.05 6.94
CA GLU A 608 -9.20 19.52 7.38
C GLU A 608 -8.21 18.37 7.69
N VAL A 609 -8.70 17.26 8.25
CA VAL A 609 -7.87 16.10 8.56
C VAL A 609 -7.51 15.34 7.29
N LEU A 610 -8.48 15.18 6.38
CA LEU A 610 -8.24 14.60 5.06
C LEU A 610 -7.22 15.45 4.29
N GLU A 611 -7.36 16.77 4.31
CA GLU A 611 -6.40 17.68 3.68
C GLU A 611 -4.99 17.51 4.25
N ARG A 612 -4.83 17.38 5.57
CA ARG A 612 -3.53 17.17 6.20
C ARG A 612 -2.90 15.82 5.86
N VAL A 613 -3.69 14.75 5.86
CA VAL A 613 -3.24 13.40 5.44
C VAL A 613 -2.82 13.42 3.97
N LEU A 614 -3.64 14.02 3.11
CA LEU A 614 -3.34 14.15 1.70
C LEU A 614 -2.08 14.97 1.46
N GLY A 615 -1.86 16.03 2.26
CA GLY A 615 -0.63 16.82 2.27
C GLY A 615 0.64 16.00 2.46
N MET A 616 0.58 14.86 3.15
CA MET A 616 1.71 13.93 3.33
C MET A 616 1.89 12.93 2.17
N VAL A 617 0.90 12.80 1.28
CA VAL A 617 0.98 11.92 0.10
C VAL A 617 1.60 12.68 -1.07
N GLU A 618 2.90 12.52 -1.27
CA GLU A 618 3.66 13.23 -2.32
C GLU A 618 3.55 12.56 -3.71
N SER A 619 3.37 11.23 -3.74
CA SER A 619 3.34 10.47 -4.99
C SER A 619 2.06 10.71 -5.79
N GLY A 620 2.20 11.18 -7.03
CA GLY A 620 1.06 11.40 -7.92
C GLY A 620 0.25 10.13 -8.23
N LYS A 621 0.91 8.95 -8.22
CA LYS A 621 0.22 7.66 -8.39
C LYS A 621 -0.63 7.33 -7.16
N ASP A 622 -0.09 7.55 -5.97
CA ASP A 622 -0.79 7.24 -4.73
C ASP A 622 -1.96 8.20 -4.52
N ARG A 623 -1.76 9.50 -4.81
CA ARG A 623 -2.86 10.47 -4.88
C ARG A 623 -3.94 10.06 -5.90
N SER A 624 -3.55 9.47 -7.04
CA SER A 624 -4.53 8.96 -8.01
C SER A 624 -5.32 7.77 -7.44
N SER A 625 -4.66 6.84 -6.76
CA SER A 625 -5.31 5.70 -6.08
C SER A 625 -6.26 6.15 -4.97
N VAL A 626 -5.81 7.12 -4.15
CA VAL A 626 -6.58 7.79 -3.10
C VAL A 626 -7.86 8.42 -3.67
N SER A 627 -7.77 9.10 -4.82
CA SER A 627 -8.94 9.72 -5.46
C SER A 627 -10.01 8.71 -5.92
N LEU A 628 -9.69 7.42 -5.94
CA LEU A 628 -10.61 6.35 -6.36
C LEU A 628 -11.22 5.57 -5.18
N VAL A 629 -10.88 5.92 -3.94
CA VAL A 629 -11.37 5.22 -2.74
C VAL A 629 -12.88 5.44 -2.54
N CYS A 630 -13.32 6.70 -2.54
CA CYS A 630 -14.75 7.07 -2.53
C CYS A 630 -14.91 8.54 -2.98
N LYS A 631 -16.15 9.03 -3.06
CA LYS A 631 -16.43 10.42 -3.48
C LYS A 631 -15.82 11.48 -2.55
N ASP A 632 -15.84 11.25 -1.24
CA ASP A 632 -15.28 12.22 -0.29
C ASP A 632 -13.75 12.33 -0.43
N TRP A 633 -13.08 11.19 -0.64
CA TRP A 633 -11.64 11.16 -0.89
C TRP A 633 -11.29 11.74 -2.27
N TYR A 634 -12.14 11.51 -3.28
CA TYR A 634 -12.04 12.17 -4.57
C TYR A 634 -12.10 13.70 -4.43
N ASP A 635 -13.08 14.20 -3.66
CA ASP A 635 -13.26 15.64 -3.45
C ASP A 635 -12.14 16.23 -2.60
N ALA A 636 -11.74 15.60 -1.50
CA ALA A 636 -10.60 16.07 -0.71
C ALA A 636 -9.29 16.07 -1.51
N GLU A 637 -9.04 15.03 -2.32
CA GLU A 637 -7.83 14.91 -3.15
C GLU A 637 -7.76 15.98 -4.24
N ARG A 638 -8.86 16.25 -4.92
CA ARG A 638 -8.87 17.25 -6.00
C ARG A 638 -8.69 18.69 -5.50
N TRP A 639 -9.09 18.98 -4.25
CA TRP A 639 -8.90 20.29 -3.60
C TRP A 639 -7.50 20.45 -3.02
N SER A 640 -6.94 19.39 -2.44
CA SER A 640 -5.62 19.39 -1.79
C SER A 640 -4.44 19.12 -2.74
N ARG A 641 -4.68 18.89 -4.03
CA ARG A 641 -3.61 18.68 -5.01
C ARG A 641 -3.06 20.02 -5.48
N HIS A 642 -1.76 20.21 -5.28
CA HIS A 642 -1.03 21.40 -5.74
C HIS A 642 -0.17 21.16 -6.98
N GLN A 643 0.09 19.89 -7.34
CA GLN A 643 0.99 19.54 -8.43
C GLN A 643 0.31 18.60 -9.43
N VAL A 644 0.45 18.88 -10.73
CA VAL A 644 -0.10 18.05 -11.80
C VAL A 644 0.94 17.77 -12.89
N PHE A 645 1.03 16.50 -13.30
CA PHE A 645 1.89 16.04 -14.40
C PHE A 645 1.03 15.57 -15.57
N ILE A 646 1.16 16.25 -16.70
CA ILE A 646 0.44 15.96 -17.94
C ILE A 646 1.45 15.50 -18.98
N GLY A 647 1.53 14.18 -19.13
CA GLY A 647 2.57 13.52 -19.92
C GLY A 647 2.38 13.52 -21.44
N ASN A 648 1.26 14.08 -21.92
CA ASN A 648 0.88 14.40 -23.29
C ASN A 648 -0.18 15.52 -23.20
N CYS A 649 0.11 16.71 -23.72
CA CYS A 649 -0.77 17.88 -23.63
C CYS A 649 -2.12 17.68 -24.35
N TYR A 650 -2.22 16.78 -25.32
CA TYR A 650 -3.50 16.48 -25.98
C TYR A 650 -4.31 15.36 -25.33
N ALA A 651 -3.82 14.76 -24.24
CA ALA A 651 -4.55 13.70 -23.55
C ALA A 651 -5.72 14.24 -22.70
N ALA A 652 -5.68 15.51 -22.30
CA ALA A 652 -6.73 16.19 -21.56
C ALA A 652 -6.67 17.69 -21.88
N SER A 653 -7.82 18.37 -21.94
CA SER A 653 -7.86 19.80 -22.20
C SER A 653 -7.58 20.62 -20.93
N PRO A 654 -7.15 21.89 -21.05
CA PRO A 654 -6.96 22.77 -19.90
C PRO A 654 -8.20 22.86 -19.01
N GLU A 655 -9.41 22.89 -19.62
CA GLU A 655 -10.69 23.01 -18.92
C GLU A 655 -11.05 21.74 -18.12
N ILE A 656 -10.68 20.56 -18.63
CA ILE A 656 -10.88 19.30 -17.89
C ILE A 656 -9.98 19.31 -16.64
N VAL A 657 -8.74 19.78 -16.78
CA VAL A 657 -7.77 19.84 -15.69
C VAL A 657 -8.21 20.85 -14.64
N SER A 658 -8.55 22.07 -15.03
CA SER A 658 -9.01 23.14 -14.11
C SER A 658 -10.35 22.87 -13.46
N ARG A 659 -11.26 22.18 -14.16
CA ARG A 659 -12.50 21.72 -13.53
C ARG A 659 -12.23 20.69 -12.45
N ARG A 660 -11.29 19.78 -12.67
CA ARG A 660 -10.97 18.72 -11.70
C ARG A 660 -10.20 19.30 -10.53
N PHE A 661 -9.01 19.84 -10.76
CA PHE A 661 -8.12 20.32 -9.71
C PHE A 661 -8.29 21.82 -9.54
N ARG A 662 -8.43 22.28 -8.30
CA ARG A 662 -8.85 23.68 -8.04
C ARG A 662 -7.77 24.57 -7.46
N ASN A 663 -6.67 24.00 -6.96
CA ASN A 663 -5.63 24.73 -6.23
C ASN A 663 -4.22 24.32 -6.68
N ILE A 664 -4.02 24.26 -8.00
CA ILE A 664 -2.73 23.89 -8.60
C ILE A 664 -1.76 25.06 -8.48
N ARG A 665 -0.53 24.75 -8.05
CA ARG A 665 0.61 25.67 -7.96
C ARG A 665 1.78 25.26 -8.85
N SER A 666 1.87 23.99 -9.24
CA SER A 666 2.95 23.47 -10.11
C SER A 666 2.39 22.60 -11.22
N VAL A 667 2.76 22.92 -12.46
CA VAL A 667 2.34 22.19 -13.66
C VAL A 667 3.55 21.70 -14.43
N THR A 668 3.54 20.41 -14.78
CA THR A 668 4.47 19.85 -15.77
C THR A 668 3.71 19.39 -17.02
N LEU A 669 4.04 19.95 -18.18
CA LEU A 669 3.43 19.65 -19.47
C LEU A 669 4.45 19.07 -20.47
N LYS A 670 4.01 18.07 -21.23
CA LYS A 670 4.81 17.50 -22.33
C LYS A 670 4.02 17.51 -23.63
N GLY A 671 4.59 18.08 -24.68
CA GLY A 671 3.95 18.22 -25.99
C GLY A 671 4.37 17.14 -26.97
N LYS A 672 5.18 17.53 -27.96
CA LYS A 672 5.60 16.72 -29.11
C LYS A 672 6.16 15.35 -28.68
N PRO A 673 5.95 14.27 -29.46
CA PRO A 673 6.50 12.96 -29.16
C PRO A 673 8.03 12.95 -29.21
N ARG A 674 8.67 11.87 -28.74
CA ARG A 674 10.14 11.82 -28.60
C ARG A 674 10.86 11.96 -29.93
N PHE A 675 10.25 11.54 -31.02
CA PHE A 675 10.86 11.62 -32.33
C PHE A 675 11.00 13.04 -32.89
N ALA A 676 10.45 14.05 -32.22
CA ALA A 676 10.83 15.45 -32.45
C ALA A 676 12.31 15.70 -32.14
N ASP A 677 12.89 15.01 -31.15
CA ASP A 677 14.32 15.09 -30.82
C ASP A 677 15.22 14.57 -31.98
N PHE A 678 14.63 13.96 -33.01
CA PHE A 678 15.31 13.40 -34.19
C PHE A 678 14.77 14.01 -35.50
N ASN A 679 14.12 15.18 -35.45
CA ASN A 679 13.54 15.88 -36.61
C ASN A 679 12.53 15.06 -37.44
N LEU A 680 11.88 14.05 -36.83
CA LEU A 680 10.86 13.24 -37.51
C LEU A 680 9.43 13.75 -37.30
N VAL A 681 9.25 14.73 -36.41
CA VAL A 681 7.97 15.44 -36.24
C VAL A 681 8.09 16.73 -37.04
N PRO A 682 7.21 16.98 -38.01
CA PRO A 682 7.26 18.21 -38.79
C PRO A 682 7.16 19.45 -37.89
N ASP A 683 7.80 20.53 -38.34
CA ASP A 683 7.65 21.83 -37.70
C ASP A 683 6.19 22.28 -37.70
N HIS A 684 5.82 23.09 -36.72
CA HIS A 684 4.43 23.54 -36.54
C HIS A 684 3.39 22.43 -36.37
N TRP A 685 3.80 21.21 -35.98
CA TRP A 685 2.86 20.13 -35.65
C TRP A 685 1.82 20.53 -34.58
N GLY A 686 2.20 21.42 -33.65
CA GLY A 686 1.36 21.95 -32.57
C GLY A 686 2.07 21.89 -31.22
N SER A 687 1.31 21.70 -30.14
CA SER A 687 1.72 21.75 -28.72
C SER A 687 1.96 23.17 -28.21
N ASP A 688 1.12 24.10 -28.65
CA ASP A 688 1.13 25.47 -28.14
C ASP A 688 0.75 25.49 -26.65
N VAL A 689 1.54 26.21 -25.84
CA VAL A 689 1.28 26.41 -24.42
C VAL A 689 0.22 27.49 -24.17
N ARG A 690 -0.02 28.40 -25.11
CA ARG A 690 -0.90 29.56 -24.89
C ARG A 690 -2.31 29.21 -24.39
N PRO A 691 -3.04 28.22 -24.94
CA PRO A 691 -4.34 27.82 -24.40
C PRO A 691 -4.29 27.34 -22.95
N TRP A 692 -3.17 26.75 -22.54
CA TRP A 692 -2.96 26.35 -21.14
C TRP A 692 -2.76 27.57 -20.24
N LEU A 693 -1.95 28.54 -20.66
CA LEU A 693 -1.70 29.77 -19.90
C LEU A 693 -2.96 30.62 -19.76
N GLU A 694 -3.77 30.75 -20.81
CA GLU A 694 -5.04 31.47 -20.77
C GLU A 694 -6.01 30.84 -19.76
N ALA A 695 -6.14 29.52 -19.76
CA ALA A 695 -6.96 28.81 -18.78
C ALA A 695 -6.39 28.91 -17.34
N PHE A 696 -5.07 28.82 -17.19
CA PHE A 696 -4.42 28.91 -15.87
C PHE A 696 -4.45 30.32 -15.30
N ALA A 697 -4.35 31.36 -16.13
CA ALA A 697 -4.46 32.74 -15.65
C ALA A 697 -5.84 33.01 -15.06
N ALA A 698 -6.90 32.41 -15.62
CA ALA A 698 -8.26 32.52 -15.10
C ALA A 698 -8.49 31.68 -13.84
N GLU A 699 -8.03 30.42 -13.81
CA GLU A 699 -8.40 29.45 -12.77
C GLU A 699 -7.34 29.32 -11.65
N TYR A 700 -6.07 29.61 -11.93
CA TYR A 700 -4.93 29.44 -11.03
C TYR A 700 -4.05 30.71 -10.92
N PRO A 701 -4.58 31.82 -10.37
CA PRO A 701 -3.81 33.07 -10.23
C PRO A 701 -2.58 32.93 -9.30
N LEU A 702 -2.51 31.87 -8.49
CA LEU A 702 -1.41 31.54 -7.58
C LEU A 702 -0.45 30.48 -8.14
N LEU A 703 -0.41 30.28 -9.46
CA LEU A 703 0.54 29.35 -10.08
C LEU A 703 1.99 29.81 -9.80
N GLU A 704 2.80 28.91 -9.27
CA GLU A 704 4.18 29.19 -8.87
C GLU A 704 5.21 28.55 -9.81
N GLU A 705 4.89 27.41 -10.44
CA GLU A 705 5.86 26.64 -11.23
C GLU A 705 5.27 26.14 -12.55
N LEU A 706 6.05 26.28 -13.62
CA LEU A 706 5.73 25.75 -14.94
C LEU A 706 6.94 25.04 -15.55
N ARG A 707 6.78 23.74 -15.84
CA ARG A 707 7.80 22.89 -16.43
C ARG A 707 7.32 22.36 -17.78
N LEU A 708 7.91 22.84 -18.86
CA LEU A 708 7.52 22.51 -20.22
C LEU A 708 8.60 21.62 -20.86
N LYS A 709 8.16 20.57 -21.54
CA LYS A 709 9.06 19.77 -22.37
C LYS A 709 8.46 19.53 -23.75
N ARG A 710 9.20 19.89 -24.81
CA ARG A 710 8.74 19.77 -26.20
C ARG A 710 7.40 20.45 -26.44
N MET A 711 7.27 21.67 -25.94
CA MET A 711 6.14 22.54 -26.19
C MET A 711 6.57 23.66 -27.13
N THR A 712 5.63 24.20 -27.88
CA THR A 712 5.82 25.46 -28.59
C THR A 712 5.41 26.59 -27.65
N VAL A 713 6.32 27.54 -27.43
CA VAL A 713 6.21 28.66 -26.49
C VAL A 713 6.57 29.92 -27.24
N THR A 714 5.74 30.96 -27.20
CA THR A 714 6.02 32.24 -27.86
C THR A 714 6.50 33.31 -26.86
N ASP A 715 7.08 34.41 -27.37
CA ASP A 715 7.47 35.55 -26.53
C ASP A 715 6.26 36.14 -25.78
N GLU A 716 5.10 36.24 -26.43
CA GLU A 716 3.87 36.71 -25.79
C GLU A 716 3.41 35.75 -24.68
N SER A 717 3.66 34.45 -24.84
CA SER A 717 3.34 33.46 -23.81
C SER A 717 4.23 33.61 -22.58
N LEU A 718 5.52 33.92 -22.77
CA LEU A 718 6.46 34.20 -21.67
C LEU A 718 6.17 35.54 -21.00
N GLU A 719 5.81 36.58 -21.77
CA GLU A 719 5.36 37.86 -21.22
C GLU A 719 4.09 37.68 -20.39
N MET A 720 3.09 36.96 -20.92
CA MET A 720 1.87 36.62 -20.20
C MET A 720 2.18 35.88 -18.89
N LEU A 721 3.11 34.93 -18.90
CA LEU A 721 3.54 34.20 -17.71
C LEU A 721 4.13 35.15 -16.65
N GLY A 722 4.99 36.08 -17.06
CA GLY A 722 5.59 37.07 -16.14
C GLY A 722 4.58 38.06 -15.56
N VAL A 723 3.59 38.48 -16.36
CA VAL A 723 2.62 39.51 -15.98
C VAL A 723 1.42 38.96 -15.20
N CYS A 724 0.86 37.82 -15.63
CA CYS A 724 -0.39 37.28 -15.06
C CYS A 724 -0.19 36.56 -13.72
N PHE A 725 1.03 36.09 -13.40
CA PHE A 725 1.28 35.27 -12.23
C PHE A 725 2.27 35.96 -11.27
N GLY A 726 1.80 36.90 -10.45
CA GLY A 726 2.65 37.72 -9.57
C GLY A 726 3.46 36.91 -8.52
N GLY A 727 3.06 35.67 -8.24
CA GLY A 727 3.75 34.75 -7.33
C GLY A 727 4.66 33.73 -8.01
N PHE A 728 4.96 33.89 -9.31
CA PHE A 728 5.69 32.90 -10.10
C PHE A 728 7.16 32.74 -9.65
N LYS A 729 7.61 31.48 -9.52
CA LYS A 729 8.89 31.09 -8.91
C LYS A 729 9.77 30.23 -9.81
N ALA A 730 9.23 29.30 -10.60
CA ALA A 730 10.06 28.34 -11.34
C ALA A 730 9.61 28.15 -12.79
N LEU A 731 10.53 28.40 -13.72
CA LEU A 731 10.36 28.11 -15.14
C LEU A 731 11.42 27.13 -15.61
N SER A 732 10.97 26.00 -16.15
CA SER A 732 11.83 25.03 -16.82
C SER A 732 11.34 24.81 -18.25
N LEU A 733 12.20 25.09 -19.22
CA LEU A 733 11.96 24.91 -20.65
C LEU A 733 12.96 23.90 -21.18
N VAL A 734 12.47 22.72 -21.58
CA VAL A 734 13.33 21.62 -22.05
C VAL A 734 12.94 21.19 -23.46
N SER A 735 13.82 21.36 -24.44
CA SER A 735 13.57 21.01 -25.84
C SER A 735 12.30 21.65 -26.42
N CYS A 736 12.01 22.89 -26.03
CA CYS A 736 10.92 23.73 -26.52
C CYS A 736 11.40 24.62 -27.68
N ASP A 737 10.45 25.18 -28.42
CA ASP A 737 10.68 26.04 -29.58
C ASP A 737 9.70 27.23 -29.60
N GLY A 738 9.96 28.21 -30.47
CA GLY A 738 9.02 29.30 -30.81
C GLY A 738 9.22 30.61 -30.06
N PHE A 739 10.22 30.72 -29.19
CA PHE A 739 10.51 31.93 -28.41
C PHE A 739 11.91 32.45 -28.68
N SER A 740 12.13 33.71 -28.31
CA SER A 740 13.39 34.43 -28.47
C SER A 740 13.96 34.87 -27.12
N THR A 741 15.14 35.47 -27.14
CA THR A 741 15.71 36.15 -25.97
C THR A 741 14.85 37.29 -25.43
N ASP A 742 13.93 37.86 -26.22
CA ASP A 742 13.00 38.91 -25.75
C ASP A 742 11.99 38.34 -24.74
N GLY A 743 11.48 37.13 -24.98
CA GLY A 743 10.61 36.44 -24.02
C GLY A 743 11.33 36.15 -22.69
N LEU A 744 12.63 35.84 -22.74
CA LEU A 744 13.45 35.69 -21.53
C LEU A 744 13.64 37.02 -20.80
N ALA A 745 13.85 38.11 -21.53
CA ALA A 745 13.92 39.46 -20.97
C ALA A 745 12.60 39.84 -20.29
N ALA A 746 11.46 39.46 -20.86
CA ALA A 746 10.15 39.67 -20.25
C ALA A 746 10.01 38.91 -18.91
N ILE A 747 10.47 37.66 -18.84
CA ILE A 747 10.48 36.89 -17.58
C ILE A 747 11.39 37.55 -16.53
N ALA A 748 12.61 37.93 -16.90
CA ALA A 748 13.57 38.60 -16.02
C ALA A 748 13.04 39.95 -15.49
N THR A 749 12.29 40.68 -16.31
CA THR A 749 11.70 41.98 -15.95
C THR A 749 10.52 41.83 -14.98
N HIS A 750 9.60 40.91 -15.26
CA HIS A 750 8.31 40.85 -14.56
C HIS A 750 8.28 39.87 -13.37
N SER A 751 9.07 38.79 -13.40
CA SER A 751 9.03 37.71 -12.39
C SER A 751 9.88 38.01 -11.16
N LYS A 752 9.39 38.88 -10.27
CA LYS A 752 10.14 39.36 -9.09
C LYS A 752 10.49 38.31 -8.05
N ASN A 753 9.77 37.18 -8.02
CA ASN A 753 9.94 36.08 -7.06
C ASN A 753 10.62 34.85 -7.68
N LEU A 754 11.23 34.99 -8.86
CA LEU A 754 11.83 33.88 -9.58
C LEU A 754 12.97 33.24 -8.77
N ILE A 755 12.89 31.93 -8.60
CA ILE A 755 13.85 31.06 -7.90
C ILE A 755 14.59 30.20 -8.94
N GLU A 756 13.91 29.74 -9.98
CA GLU A 756 14.46 28.86 -11.00
C GLU A 756 14.17 29.37 -12.41
N LEU A 757 15.23 29.53 -13.20
CA LEU A 757 15.18 29.68 -14.65
C LEU A 757 16.09 28.65 -15.30
N ASP A 758 15.49 27.60 -15.87
CA ASP A 758 16.19 26.45 -16.42
C ASP A 758 15.86 26.24 -17.90
N ILE A 759 16.81 26.57 -18.77
CA ILE A 759 16.69 26.53 -20.22
C ILE A 759 17.63 25.43 -20.76
N GLN A 760 17.06 24.34 -21.26
CA GLN A 760 17.81 23.18 -21.73
C GLN A 760 17.42 22.79 -23.15
N GLU A 761 18.41 22.71 -24.05
CA GLU A 761 18.26 22.10 -25.38
C GLU A 761 17.11 22.71 -26.21
N ASN A 762 16.78 24.00 -26.01
CA ASN A 762 15.69 24.68 -26.71
C ASN A 762 16.15 25.27 -28.05
N GLN A 763 15.22 25.39 -28.99
CA GLN A 763 15.42 26.16 -30.23
C GLN A 763 14.96 27.60 -29.97
N ILE A 764 15.90 28.51 -29.79
CA ILE A 764 15.66 29.90 -29.39
C ILE A 764 16.13 30.84 -30.50
N ASP A 765 15.33 31.86 -30.81
CA ASP A 765 15.77 32.97 -31.66
C ASP A 765 16.62 33.95 -30.82
N GLU A 766 17.94 33.92 -31.03
CA GLU A 766 18.91 34.62 -30.19
C GLU A 766 19.18 36.05 -30.69
N LYS A 767 18.32 37.00 -30.33
CA LYS A 767 18.43 38.40 -30.75
C LYS A 767 19.46 39.21 -29.95
N SER A 768 19.56 38.98 -28.64
CA SER A 768 20.48 39.69 -27.74
C SER A 768 20.73 38.94 -26.42
N GLY A 769 21.97 38.95 -25.91
CA GLY A 769 22.29 38.45 -24.56
C GLY A 769 22.09 39.46 -23.42
N SER A 770 21.50 40.63 -23.70
CA SER A 770 21.23 41.69 -22.71
C SER A 770 20.08 41.35 -21.76
N TRP A 771 19.33 40.27 -22.00
CA TRP A 771 18.17 39.87 -21.18
C TRP A 771 18.52 39.62 -19.70
N LEU A 772 19.76 39.23 -19.39
CA LEU A 772 20.24 39.09 -18.01
C LEU A 772 20.34 40.44 -17.29
N GLY A 773 20.56 41.53 -18.03
CA GLY A 773 20.53 42.90 -17.50
C GLY A 773 19.13 43.38 -17.13
N CYS A 774 18.07 42.69 -17.56
CA CYS A 774 16.70 43.03 -17.24
C CYS A 774 16.30 42.64 -15.81
N PHE A 775 17.07 41.80 -15.11
CA PHE A 775 16.84 41.54 -13.70
C PHE A 775 17.09 42.80 -12.87
N PRO A 776 16.09 43.29 -12.09
CA PRO A 776 16.26 44.51 -11.33
C PRO A 776 17.33 44.35 -10.24
N GLU A 777 17.98 45.45 -9.86
CA GLU A 777 19.04 45.44 -8.84
C GLU A 777 18.55 44.98 -7.45
N THR A 778 17.24 45.09 -7.19
CA THR A 778 16.60 44.59 -5.96
C THR A 778 16.35 43.08 -5.96
N PHE A 779 16.58 42.38 -7.07
CA PHE A 779 16.27 40.96 -7.21
C PHE A 779 17.37 40.07 -6.61
N THR A 780 17.01 39.18 -5.68
CA THR A 780 17.97 38.36 -4.92
C THR A 780 17.55 36.90 -4.71
N SER A 781 16.41 36.46 -5.26
CA SER A 781 15.76 35.18 -4.93
C SER A 781 16.26 33.96 -5.72
N LEU A 782 17.14 34.15 -6.72
CA LEU A 782 17.53 33.10 -7.66
C LEU A 782 18.35 32.00 -6.98
N GLU A 783 17.90 30.75 -7.13
CA GLU A 783 18.60 29.54 -6.70
C GLU A 783 19.15 28.72 -7.87
N ILE A 784 18.48 28.75 -9.03
CA ILE A 784 18.84 27.98 -10.22
C ILE A 784 18.85 28.89 -11.44
N LEU A 785 20.00 28.97 -12.11
CA LEU A 785 20.16 29.63 -13.40
C LEU A 785 20.88 28.71 -14.37
N ASN A 786 20.18 28.28 -15.42
CA ASN A 786 20.76 27.49 -16.49
C ASN A 786 20.39 28.07 -17.85
N PHE A 787 21.39 28.55 -18.56
CA PHE A 787 21.29 29.05 -19.94
C PHE A 787 22.40 28.46 -20.82
N ALA A 788 22.92 27.29 -20.45
CA ALA A 788 24.06 26.67 -21.12
C ALA A 788 23.82 26.36 -22.61
N SER A 789 22.56 26.28 -23.05
CA SER A 789 22.18 26.03 -24.44
C SER A 789 22.21 27.26 -25.34
N LEU A 790 22.34 28.48 -24.80
CA LEU A 790 22.41 29.71 -25.61
C LEU A 790 23.78 29.87 -26.26
N ASN A 791 23.86 30.37 -27.49
CA ASN A 791 25.12 30.62 -28.19
C ASN A 791 25.54 32.10 -28.20
N SER A 792 24.65 33.02 -27.85
CA SER A 792 24.83 34.47 -27.86
C SER A 792 25.76 34.94 -26.74
N ASP A 793 26.54 35.99 -27.01
CA ASP A 793 27.34 36.65 -25.98
C ASP A 793 26.46 37.23 -24.88
N VAL A 794 26.86 36.96 -23.63
CA VAL A 794 26.15 37.41 -22.44
C VAL A 794 26.80 38.68 -21.90
N ASP A 795 25.98 39.62 -21.41
CA ASP A 795 26.46 40.72 -20.57
C ASP A 795 27.02 40.16 -19.25
N PHE A 796 28.34 39.96 -19.22
CA PHE A 796 29.03 39.36 -18.08
C PHE A 796 28.95 40.23 -16.83
N ASP A 797 28.99 41.56 -16.96
CA ASP A 797 28.94 42.46 -15.80
C ASP A 797 27.54 42.45 -15.17
N ALA A 798 26.48 42.27 -15.96
CA ALA A 798 25.14 41.98 -15.45
C ALA A 798 25.08 40.61 -14.75
N LEU A 799 25.64 39.56 -15.36
CA LEU A 799 25.69 38.21 -14.77
C LEU A 799 26.45 38.18 -13.44
N GLU A 800 27.62 38.82 -13.36
CA GLU A 800 28.43 38.85 -12.15
C GLU A 800 27.69 39.60 -11.02
N ARG A 801 27.08 40.76 -11.31
CA ARG A 801 26.24 41.48 -10.35
C ARG A 801 25.08 40.63 -9.85
N LEU A 802 24.44 39.86 -10.73
CA LEU A 802 23.34 38.96 -10.39
C LEU A 802 23.80 37.83 -9.47
N VAL A 803 24.88 37.15 -9.82
CA VAL A 803 25.47 36.06 -9.01
C VAL A 803 25.91 36.58 -7.64
N LYS A 804 26.53 37.76 -7.59
CA LYS A 804 27.01 38.37 -6.34
C LYS A 804 25.89 38.71 -5.35
N ARG A 805 24.71 39.14 -5.83
CA ARG A 805 23.57 39.49 -4.96
C ARG A 805 22.66 38.30 -4.64
N CYS A 806 22.66 37.25 -5.45
CA CYS A 806 21.87 36.03 -5.22
C CYS A 806 22.65 35.02 -4.36
N ILE A 807 22.75 35.28 -3.06
CA ILE A 807 23.52 34.43 -2.13
C ILE A 807 22.94 33.01 -1.97
N SER A 808 21.69 32.78 -2.34
CA SER A 808 21.02 31.48 -2.31
C SER A 808 21.29 30.62 -3.55
N LEU A 809 22.08 31.12 -4.52
CA LEU A 809 22.35 30.43 -5.78
C LEU A 809 23.03 29.07 -5.54
N LYS A 810 22.38 27.99 -5.98
CA LYS A 810 22.82 26.60 -5.84
C LYS A 810 23.24 25.98 -7.17
N VAL A 811 22.61 26.38 -8.27
CA VAL A 811 22.89 25.84 -9.62
C VAL A 811 23.20 27.00 -10.55
N LEU A 812 24.37 26.95 -11.17
CA LEU A 812 24.78 27.90 -12.19
C LEU A 812 25.34 27.14 -13.39
N LYS A 813 24.66 27.20 -14.53
CA LYS A 813 25.10 26.60 -15.79
C LYS A 813 25.14 27.68 -16.86
N VAL A 814 26.35 28.12 -17.18
CA VAL A 814 26.59 29.19 -18.14
C VAL A 814 26.82 28.63 -19.54
N ASN A 815 26.69 29.47 -20.56
CA ASN A 815 26.97 29.09 -21.93
C ASN A 815 28.46 29.07 -22.26
N LYS A 816 28.79 28.55 -23.45
CA LYS A 816 30.16 28.35 -23.92
C LYS A 816 31.00 29.64 -24.02
N ASN A 817 30.37 30.82 -24.12
CA ASN A 817 31.08 32.09 -24.32
C ASN A 817 31.71 32.64 -23.04
N VAL A 818 31.35 32.11 -21.86
CA VAL A 818 31.98 32.51 -20.59
C VAL A 818 33.41 31.95 -20.51
N THR A 819 34.40 32.84 -20.35
CA THR A 819 35.83 32.49 -20.31
C THR A 819 36.27 31.92 -18.95
N LEU A 820 37.49 31.38 -18.88
CA LEU A 820 38.03 30.85 -17.61
C LEU A 820 38.27 31.95 -16.57
N GLU A 821 38.68 33.15 -17.00
CA GLU A 821 38.83 34.31 -16.12
C GLU A 821 37.47 34.76 -15.55
N GLN A 822 36.47 34.84 -16.41
CA GLN A 822 35.10 35.16 -16.02
C GLN A 822 34.53 34.10 -15.07
N LEU A 823 34.77 32.81 -15.33
CA LEU A 823 34.36 31.72 -14.46
C LEU A 823 35.01 31.83 -13.07
N GLN A 824 36.29 32.18 -12.98
CA GLN A 824 36.98 32.40 -11.71
C GLN A 824 36.28 33.47 -10.86
N ARG A 825 35.86 34.58 -11.48
CA ARG A 825 35.11 35.66 -10.82
C ARG A 825 33.75 35.17 -10.31
N LEU A 826 33.01 34.42 -11.12
CA LEU A 826 31.71 33.86 -10.74
C LEU A 826 31.84 32.89 -9.54
N LEU A 827 32.80 31.97 -9.59
CA LEU A 827 33.02 31.00 -8.50
C LEU A 827 33.48 31.66 -7.19
N THR A 828 34.23 32.75 -7.28
CA THR A 828 34.63 33.53 -6.11
C THR A 828 33.42 34.17 -5.42
N ASN A 829 32.41 34.61 -6.19
CA ASN A 829 31.18 35.18 -5.67
C ASN A 829 30.15 34.11 -5.21
N ALA A 830 30.25 32.88 -5.70
CA ALA A 830 29.31 31.80 -5.38
C ALA A 830 29.98 30.47 -4.98
N PRO A 831 30.76 30.42 -3.88
CA PRO A 831 31.40 29.19 -3.40
C PRO A 831 30.41 28.13 -2.88
N GLN A 832 29.15 28.51 -2.64
CA GLN A 832 28.08 27.65 -2.13
C GLN A 832 27.43 26.73 -3.18
N LEU A 833 27.83 26.83 -4.46
CA LEU A 833 27.22 26.08 -5.57
C LEU A 833 27.26 24.56 -5.35
N LEU A 834 26.14 23.92 -5.70
CA LEU A 834 25.95 22.47 -5.71
C LEU A 834 26.11 21.90 -7.12
N GLU A 835 25.71 22.65 -8.15
CA GLU A 835 25.91 22.28 -9.55
C GLU A 835 26.54 23.42 -10.35
N LEU A 836 27.53 23.07 -11.16
CA LEU A 836 28.22 24.00 -12.05
C LEU A 836 28.19 23.47 -13.48
N GLY A 837 27.76 24.32 -14.41
CA GLY A 837 28.02 24.18 -15.84
C GLY A 837 28.96 25.29 -16.25
N THR A 838 30.15 24.93 -16.70
CA THR A 838 31.17 25.90 -17.08
C THR A 838 30.99 26.40 -18.52
N GLY A 839 31.68 27.49 -18.87
CA GLY A 839 31.83 27.93 -20.26
C GLY A 839 32.99 27.23 -20.96
N SER A 840 33.69 27.95 -21.85
CA SER A 840 34.82 27.42 -22.63
C SER A 840 36.07 27.21 -21.76
N PHE A 841 36.68 26.04 -21.95
CA PHE A 841 37.98 25.61 -21.44
C PHE A 841 39.05 25.58 -22.56
N ALA A 842 38.80 26.29 -23.67
CA ALA A 842 39.76 26.45 -24.74
C ALA A 842 41.06 27.11 -24.26
N VAL A 843 42.13 26.93 -25.05
CA VAL A 843 43.44 27.50 -24.75
C VAL A 843 43.36 29.03 -24.77
N GLN A 844 43.57 29.63 -23.60
CA GLN A 844 43.70 31.08 -23.39
C GLN A 844 45.12 31.37 -22.88
N GLU A 845 45.71 32.52 -23.23
CA GLU A 845 46.98 32.98 -22.65
C GLU A 845 46.74 33.50 -21.22
N ILE A 846 46.51 32.58 -20.28
CA ILE A 846 46.26 32.91 -18.88
C ILE A 846 47.60 32.96 -18.12
N ALA A 847 47.85 34.04 -17.38
CA ALA A 847 49.06 34.16 -16.57
C ALA A 847 49.06 33.08 -15.46
N ALA A 848 50.24 32.58 -15.08
CA ALA A 848 50.36 31.54 -14.04
C ALA A 848 49.67 31.92 -12.70
N CYS A 849 49.65 33.22 -12.36
CA CYS A 849 48.92 33.75 -11.21
C CYS A 849 47.39 33.52 -11.32
N GLN A 850 46.80 33.78 -12.49
CA GLN A 850 45.36 33.61 -12.73
C GLN A 850 44.95 32.12 -12.70
N ASN A 851 45.77 31.22 -13.22
CA ASN A 851 45.54 29.77 -13.12
C ASN A 851 45.49 29.30 -11.65
N SER A 852 46.40 29.83 -10.82
CA SER A 852 46.40 29.54 -9.37
C SER A 852 45.15 30.06 -8.65
N GLN A 853 44.60 31.20 -9.09
CA GLN A 853 43.35 31.75 -8.55
C GLN A 853 42.13 30.92 -8.94
N LEU A 854 42.08 30.42 -10.18
CA LEU A 854 41.00 29.53 -10.64
C LEU A 854 41.02 28.20 -9.89
N LEU A 855 42.19 27.58 -9.72
CA LEU A 855 42.38 26.38 -8.88
C LEU A 855 41.90 26.63 -7.44
N ARG A 856 42.20 27.80 -6.88
CA ARG A 856 41.73 28.20 -5.55
C ARG A 856 40.21 28.37 -5.51
N ALA A 857 39.60 28.93 -6.55
CA ALA A 857 38.15 29.09 -6.64
C ALA A 857 37.43 27.73 -6.65
N PHE A 858 37.90 26.76 -7.45
CA PHE A 858 37.36 25.40 -7.45
C PHE A 858 37.56 24.67 -6.11
N SER A 859 38.72 24.82 -5.46
CA SER A 859 38.95 24.20 -4.15
C SER A 859 38.09 24.79 -3.02
N ASN A 860 37.59 26.02 -3.17
CA ASN A 860 36.63 26.63 -2.25
C ASN A 860 35.18 26.12 -2.45
N CYS A 861 34.85 25.58 -3.63
CA CYS A 861 33.52 25.06 -3.97
C CYS A 861 33.31 23.63 -3.40
N LYS A 862 33.31 23.49 -2.08
CA LYS A 862 33.32 22.17 -1.40
C LYS A 862 32.03 21.36 -1.52
N ASN A 863 30.93 21.99 -1.89
CA ASN A 863 29.60 21.36 -1.97
C ASN A 863 29.24 20.92 -3.40
N LEU A 864 30.18 20.98 -4.34
CA LEU A 864 29.90 20.68 -5.74
C LEU A 864 29.62 19.18 -5.93
N HIS A 865 28.41 18.86 -6.40
CA HIS A 865 27.94 17.50 -6.68
C HIS A 865 27.85 17.20 -8.17
N THR A 866 27.61 18.21 -9.00
CA THR A 866 27.48 18.10 -10.46
C THR A 866 28.44 19.07 -11.16
N LEU A 867 29.20 18.57 -12.13
CA LEU A 867 30.03 19.37 -13.02
C LEU A 867 29.69 19.07 -14.49
N SER A 868 29.53 20.12 -15.29
CA SER A 868 29.13 20.09 -16.70
C SER A 868 29.73 21.26 -17.47
N GLY A 869 29.45 21.38 -18.77
CA GLY A 869 29.98 22.45 -19.61
C GLY A 869 31.29 22.01 -20.25
N LEU A 870 32.43 22.28 -19.61
CA LEU A 870 33.79 21.88 -20.00
C LEU A 870 34.03 21.88 -21.53
N TRP A 871 33.49 22.90 -22.20
CA TRP A 871 33.54 23.02 -23.65
C TRP A 871 35.00 23.15 -24.08
N GLU A 872 35.41 22.38 -25.08
CA GLU A 872 36.79 22.45 -25.62
C GLU A 872 37.87 22.20 -24.56
N ALA A 873 37.56 21.40 -23.52
CA ALA A 873 38.49 21.13 -22.43
C ALA A 873 39.82 20.54 -22.91
N THR A 874 40.92 21.14 -22.48
CA THR A 874 42.29 20.73 -22.79
C THR A 874 43.01 20.23 -21.54
N THR A 875 44.03 19.37 -21.75
CA THR A 875 44.87 18.81 -20.68
C THR A 875 45.55 19.86 -19.81
N LEU A 876 45.79 21.06 -20.36
CA LEU A 876 46.42 22.16 -19.65
C LEU A 876 45.57 22.68 -18.48
N TYR A 877 44.24 22.71 -18.65
CA TYR A 877 43.32 23.33 -17.68
C TYR A 877 42.46 22.33 -16.93
N LEU A 878 42.35 21.07 -17.35
CA LEU A 878 41.64 20.03 -16.61
C LEU A 878 42.08 19.88 -15.13
N PRO A 879 43.37 20.00 -14.77
CA PRO A 879 43.78 19.88 -13.37
C PRO A 879 43.14 20.88 -12.40
N VAL A 880 42.61 22.01 -12.90
CA VAL A 880 41.97 23.03 -12.04
C VAL A 880 40.68 22.51 -11.40
N VAL A 881 40.02 21.50 -12.00
CA VAL A 881 38.76 20.95 -11.48
C VAL A 881 38.96 19.77 -10.53
N TYR A 882 40.15 19.15 -10.49
CA TYR A 882 40.43 17.98 -9.66
C TYR A 882 40.12 18.19 -8.16
N PRO A 883 40.39 19.36 -7.54
CA PRO A 883 40.01 19.60 -6.15
C PRO A 883 38.50 19.43 -5.90
N ALA A 884 37.66 19.83 -6.85
CA ALA A 884 36.20 19.68 -6.75
C ALA A 884 35.75 18.22 -6.98
N CYS A 885 36.50 17.45 -7.79
CA CYS A 885 36.21 16.04 -8.08
C CYS A 885 36.37 15.10 -6.86
N THR A 886 37.37 15.36 -6.00
CA THR A 886 37.78 14.42 -4.92
C THR A 886 36.80 14.29 -3.75
N THR A 887 35.97 15.29 -3.50
CA THR A 887 35.17 15.36 -2.28
C THR A 887 33.76 14.79 -2.48
N ASN A 888 32.93 15.47 -3.27
CA ASN A 888 31.48 15.26 -3.28
C ASN A 888 30.88 15.08 -4.68
N LEU A 889 31.69 15.03 -5.73
CA LEU A 889 31.22 14.95 -7.11
C LEU A 889 30.56 13.59 -7.39
N THR A 890 29.29 13.63 -7.77
CA THR A 890 28.48 12.43 -8.08
C THR A 890 28.00 12.40 -9.52
N PHE A 891 27.99 13.55 -10.22
CA PHE A 891 27.65 13.63 -11.63
C PHE A 891 28.70 14.45 -12.38
N LEU A 892 29.24 13.85 -13.44
CA LEU A 892 30.14 14.48 -14.37
C LEU A 892 29.55 14.38 -15.78
N ASN A 893 29.34 15.52 -16.42
CA ASN A 893 28.83 15.61 -17.78
C ASN A 893 29.88 16.25 -18.71
N LEU A 894 30.52 15.39 -19.51
CA LEU A 894 31.53 15.72 -20.50
C LEU A 894 30.99 15.61 -21.93
N SER A 895 29.67 15.64 -22.12
CA SER A 895 29.05 15.53 -23.45
C SER A 895 29.45 16.64 -24.43
N TYR A 896 30.04 17.74 -23.94
CA TYR A 896 30.49 18.88 -24.77
C TYR A 896 32.02 18.99 -24.87
N ALA A 897 32.76 18.08 -24.23
CA ALA A 897 34.23 18.10 -24.19
C ALA A 897 34.84 17.32 -25.37
N ALA A 898 34.60 17.78 -26.61
CA ALA A 898 35.00 17.07 -27.83
C ALA A 898 36.52 16.86 -27.98
N ALA A 899 37.33 17.70 -27.34
CA ALA A 899 38.79 17.57 -27.37
C ALA A 899 39.33 16.48 -26.41
N LEU A 900 38.51 16.00 -25.47
CA LEU A 900 38.93 15.11 -24.39
C LEU A 900 39.19 13.69 -24.92
N GLN A 901 40.40 13.19 -24.70
CA GLN A 901 40.85 11.85 -25.15
C GLN A 901 40.85 10.84 -23.99
N SER A 902 41.19 9.59 -24.31
CA SER A 902 41.20 8.46 -23.37
C SER A 902 42.06 8.69 -22.12
N TRP A 903 43.28 9.22 -22.27
CA TRP A 903 44.19 9.52 -21.16
C TRP A 903 43.66 10.61 -20.23
N ASP A 904 43.04 11.64 -20.81
CA ASP A 904 42.51 12.79 -20.07
C ASP A 904 41.34 12.37 -19.18
N LEU A 905 40.45 11.51 -19.72
CA LEU A 905 39.38 10.92 -18.92
C LEU A 905 39.95 10.07 -17.79
N ALA A 906 40.93 9.22 -18.09
CA ALA A 906 41.52 8.30 -17.11
C ALA A 906 42.14 9.05 -15.93
N GLU A 907 42.82 10.16 -16.18
CA GLU A 907 43.38 11.01 -15.13
C GLU A 907 42.29 11.69 -14.30
N LEU A 908 41.26 12.25 -14.95
CA LEU A 908 40.16 12.93 -14.28
C LEU A 908 39.34 12.00 -13.38
N VAL A 909 39.00 10.80 -13.86
CA VAL A 909 38.15 9.85 -13.11
C VAL A 909 38.87 9.20 -11.93
N ALA A 910 40.21 9.18 -11.94
CA ALA A 910 41.00 8.77 -10.78
C ALA A 910 40.72 9.64 -9.54
N TYR A 911 40.32 10.91 -9.74
CA TYR A 911 39.89 11.82 -8.68
C TYR A 911 38.38 11.75 -8.38
N CYS A 912 37.61 10.86 -9.01
CA CYS A 912 36.15 10.79 -8.91
C CYS A 912 35.62 9.45 -8.32
N PRO A 913 36.06 9.00 -7.13
CA PRO A 913 35.68 7.68 -6.59
C PRO A 913 34.19 7.57 -6.20
N ARG A 914 33.50 8.71 -6.04
CA ARG A 914 32.08 8.79 -5.67
C ARG A 914 31.15 9.01 -6.85
N LEU A 915 31.67 8.95 -8.08
CA LEU A 915 30.89 9.20 -9.27
C LEU A 915 29.76 8.18 -9.43
N ARG A 916 28.53 8.68 -9.61
CA ARG A 916 27.32 7.88 -9.81
C ARG A 916 26.75 8.05 -11.20
N ARG A 917 26.98 9.19 -11.85
CA ARG A 917 26.52 9.45 -13.22
C ARG A 917 27.68 10.00 -14.05
N LEU A 918 27.88 9.43 -15.23
CA LEU A 918 28.90 9.87 -16.18
C LEU A 918 28.31 9.97 -17.58
N TRP A 919 28.41 11.16 -18.17
CA TRP A 919 28.10 11.38 -19.57
C TRP A 919 29.39 11.79 -20.30
N VAL A 920 29.71 11.12 -21.40
CA VAL A 920 30.95 11.32 -22.17
C VAL A 920 30.69 11.19 -23.66
N LEU A 921 31.59 11.73 -24.48
CA LEU A 921 31.69 11.41 -25.90
C LEU A 921 32.50 10.13 -26.11
N ASP A 922 32.34 9.47 -27.25
CA ASP A 922 33.06 8.24 -27.61
C ASP A 922 34.56 8.47 -27.92
N THR A 923 35.02 9.73 -28.01
CA THR A 923 36.45 10.12 -28.08
C THR A 923 37.30 9.62 -26.90
N VAL A 924 36.66 9.21 -25.81
CA VAL A 924 37.35 8.66 -24.63
C VAL A 924 37.83 7.22 -24.83
N GLU A 925 37.36 6.56 -25.90
CA GLU A 925 37.75 5.21 -26.30
C GLU A 925 37.59 4.14 -25.19
N ASP A 926 37.95 2.89 -25.48
CA ASP A 926 37.83 1.80 -24.52
C ASP A 926 38.79 1.94 -23.32
N LEU A 927 39.96 2.55 -23.52
CA LEU A 927 40.93 2.77 -22.45
C LEU A 927 40.39 3.74 -21.39
N GLY A 928 39.71 4.81 -21.81
CA GLY A 928 39.05 5.74 -20.89
C GLY A 928 37.91 5.06 -20.13
N LEU A 929 37.06 4.28 -20.81
CA LEU A 929 36.00 3.52 -20.16
C LEU A 929 36.51 2.43 -19.20
N LYS A 930 37.64 1.80 -19.53
CA LYS A 930 38.31 0.87 -18.61
C LYS A 930 38.75 1.57 -17.33
N ALA A 931 39.30 2.78 -17.44
CA ALA A 931 39.64 3.59 -16.27
C ALA A 931 38.40 3.96 -15.44
N VAL A 932 37.26 4.24 -16.08
CA VAL A 932 35.98 4.44 -15.38
C VAL A 932 35.59 3.19 -14.59
N GLY A 933 35.67 2.01 -15.21
CA GLY A 933 35.40 0.74 -14.55
C GLY A 933 36.22 0.58 -13.26
N SER A 934 37.52 0.81 -13.34
CA SER A 934 38.43 0.61 -12.20
C SER A 934 38.33 1.69 -11.12
N ASN A 935 37.96 2.94 -11.46
CA ASN A 935 38.00 4.06 -10.52
C ASN A 935 36.61 4.48 -9.97
N CYS A 936 35.51 4.09 -10.62
CA CYS A 936 34.15 4.53 -10.28
C CYS A 936 33.20 3.36 -9.92
N PRO A 937 33.43 2.61 -8.83
CA PRO A 937 32.63 1.43 -8.49
C PRO A 937 31.17 1.76 -8.10
N LEU A 938 30.88 3.02 -7.82
CA LEU A 938 29.54 3.51 -7.46
C LEU A 938 28.71 3.99 -8.67
N LEU A 939 29.21 3.80 -9.90
CA LEU A 939 28.53 4.27 -11.10
C LEU A 939 27.17 3.57 -11.29
N GLU A 940 26.14 4.39 -11.48
CA GLU A 940 24.73 3.98 -11.67
C GLU A 940 24.21 4.34 -13.06
N GLU A 941 24.76 5.39 -13.67
CA GLU A 941 24.38 5.86 -15.00
C GLU A 941 25.62 6.11 -15.86
N LEU A 942 25.65 5.46 -17.02
CA LEU A 942 26.63 5.73 -18.07
C LEU A 942 25.90 6.16 -19.35
N ARG A 943 26.29 7.30 -19.89
CA ARG A 943 25.93 7.72 -21.25
C ARG A 943 27.17 7.99 -22.07
N VAL A 944 27.30 7.28 -23.18
CA VAL A 944 28.34 7.53 -24.18
C VAL A 944 27.65 8.02 -25.45
N PHE A 945 27.98 9.22 -25.88
CA PHE A 945 27.43 9.88 -27.07
C PHE A 945 28.43 9.82 -28.23
N PRO A 946 27.97 9.78 -29.48
CA PRO A 946 28.87 9.81 -30.63
C PRO A 946 29.43 11.23 -30.81
N SER A 947 30.74 11.37 -31.02
CA SER A 947 31.37 12.66 -31.33
C SER A 947 31.11 13.10 -32.77
N ASP A 948 31.02 12.11 -33.68
CA ASP A 948 30.75 12.32 -35.09
C ASP A 948 29.63 11.35 -35.53
N PRO A 949 28.36 11.74 -35.38
CA PRO A 949 27.23 10.89 -35.73
C PRO A 949 27.08 10.66 -37.24
N ASP A 950 27.66 11.52 -38.08
CA ASP A 950 27.52 11.51 -39.55
C ASP A 950 28.77 10.97 -40.26
N GLY A 951 29.77 10.50 -39.52
CA GLY A 951 31.09 10.10 -40.06
C GLY A 951 31.06 8.90 -41.02
N ASP A 952 32.14 8.76 -41.81
CA ASP A 952 32.30 7.83 -42.95
C ASP A 952 32.33 6.31 -42.62
N GLY A 953 31.76 5.86 -41.50
CA GLY A 953 31.70 4.44 -41.14
C GLY A 953 33.03 3.83 -40.70
N ILE A 954 34.05 4.65 -40.42
CA ILE A 954 35.32 4.20 -39.85
C ILE A 954 35.12 3.89 -38.37
N ILE A 955 35.43 2.67 -37.94
CA ILE A 955 35.36 2.27 -36.53
C ILE A 955 36.34 3.14 -35.72
N ARG A 956 35.80 4.07 -34.94
CA ARG A 956 36.54 4.96 -34.03
C ARG A 956 35.78 5.08 -32.71
N GLY A 957 36.49 5.45 -31.64
CA GLY A 957 35.90 5.67 -30.32
C GLY A 957 35.72 4.38 -29.51
N VAL A 958 34.56 4.23 -28.88
CA VAL A 958 34.29 3.12 -27.95
C VAL A 958 33.74 1.88 -28.66
N THR A 959 34.10 0.70 -28.14
CA THR A 959 33.63 -0.60 -28.64
C THR A 959 32.92 -1.39 -27.53
N GLU A 960 32.61 -2.66 -27.78
CA GLU A 960 32.08 -3.57 -26.77
C GLU A 960 33.10 -3.85 -25.64
N SER A 961 34.40 -3.70 -25.89
CA SER A 961 35.46 -3.94 -24.90
C SER A 961 35.38 -2.96 -23.73
N GLY A 962 35.27 -1.65 -23.99
CA GLY A 962 35.08 -0.63 -22.96
C GLY A 962 33.77 -0.83 -22.20
N PHE A 963 32.71 -1.26 -22.90
CA PHE A 963 31.41 -1.52 -22.28
C PHE A 963 31.46 -2.68 -21.28
N VAL A 964 32.12 -3.79 -21.65
CA VAL A 964 32.33 -4.94 -20.77
C VAL A 964 33.22 -4.54 -19.59
N ALA A 965 34.29 -3.78 -19.83
CA ALA A 965 35.21 -3.32 -18.79
C ALA A 965 34.49 -2.54 -17.69
N VAL A 966 33.60 -1.60 -18.04
CA VAL A 966 32.79 -0.87 -17.05
C VAL A 966 31.92 -1.83 -16.22
N SER A 967 31.29 -2.82 -16.85
CA SER A 967 30.38 -3.74 -16.16
C SER A 967 31.03 -4.63 -15.09
N HIS A 968 32.34 -4.86 -15.18
CA HIS A 968 33.04 -5.75 -14.25
C HIS A 968 33.05 -5.21 -12.82
N ASP A 969 33.34 -3.92 -12.66
CA ASP A 969 33.55 -3.27 -11.36
C ASP A 969 32.38 -2.32 -11.01
N CYS A 970 31.69 -1.75 -12.00
CA CYS A 970 30.51 -0.89 -11.78
C CYS A 970 29.21 -1.70 -11.63
N ARG A 971 29.11 -2.55 -10.61
CA ARG A 971 27.95 -3.46 -10.39
C ARG A 971 26.63 -2.73 -10.09
N LYS A 972 26.68 -1.44 -9.76
CA LYS A 972 25.50 -0.61 -9.48
C LYS A 972 24.88 0.02 -10.72
N LEU A 973 25.41 -0.27 -11.92
CA LEU A 973 24.94 0.29 -13.17
C LEU A 973 23.47 -0.07 -13.44
N ARG A 974 22.64 0.95 -13.62
CA ARG A 974 21.18 0.85 -13.77
C ARG A 974 20.66 1.52 -15.04
N TYR A 975 21.35 2.56 -15.50
CA TYR A 975 20.96 3.37 -16.64
C TYR A 975 22.09 3.43 -17.67
N ILE A 976 21.81 2.94 -18.87
CA ILE A 976 22.78 2.85 -19.96
C ILE A 976 22.19 3.53 -21.19
N LEU A 977 22.97 4.44 -21.77
CA LEU A 977 22.85 4.90 -23.15
C LEU A 977 24.21 4.75 -23.81
N TYR A 978 24.33 3.85 -24.77
CA TYR A 978 25.60 3.53 -25.39
C TYR A 978 25.49 3.64 -26.90
N PHE A 979 26.20 4.60 -27.49
CA PHE A 979 26.39 4.70 -28.92
C PHE A 979 27.75 4.10 -29.28
N CYS A 980 27.79 3.24 -30.29
CA CYS A 980 29.02 2.57 -30.75
C CYS A 980 28.91 2.12 -32.20
N TRP A 981 30.05 1.83 -32.83
CA TRP A 981 30.13 1.41 -34.24
C TRP A 981 30.15 -0.10 -34.46
N GLN A 982 30.29 -0.88 -33.39
CA GLN A 982 30.23 -2.34 -33.42
C GLN A 982 29.79 -2.88 -32.06
N MET A 983 29.27 -4.12 -32.03
CA MET A 983 28.88 -4.80 -30.79
C MET A 983 28.80 -6.32 -31.01
N THR A 984 28.88 -7.10 -29.93
CA THR A 984 28.66 -8.56 -29.96
C THR A 984 27.57 -9.02 -28.99
N ASN A 985 26.93 -10.14 -29.32
CA ASN A 985 25.99 -10.85 -28.46
C ASN A 985 26.64 -11.25 -27.13
N ALA A 986 27.88 -11.73 -27.17
CA ALA A 986 28.64 -12.16 -25.99
C ALA A 986 28.91 -11.00 -25.01
N ALA A 987 29.30 -9.82 -25.53
CA ALA A 987 29.57 -8.66 -24.70
C ALA A 987 28.33 -8.18 -23.95
N VAL A 988 27.19 -8.01 -24.65
CA VAL A 988 25.97 -7.55 -24.00
C VAL A 988 25.41 -8.59 -23.02
N ALA A 989 25.51 -9.88 -23.35
CA ALA A 989 25.15 -10.95 -22.41
C ALA A 989 25.99 -10.87 -21.12
N THR A 990 27.30 -10.62 -21.25
CA THR A 990 28.21 -10.44 -20.11
C THR A 990 27.81 -9.22 -19.27
N VAL A 991 27.53 -8.07 -19.89
CA VAL A 991 27.06 -6.88 -19.17
C VAL A 991 25.74 -7.13 -18.43
N ALA A 992 24.77 -7.77 -19.10
CA ALA A 992 23.47 -8.08 -18.51
C ALA A 992 23.58 -9.07 -17.33
N GLN A 993 24.54 -10.00 -17.38
CA GLN A 993 24.85 -10.90 -16.26
C GLN A 993 25.56 -10.17 -15.13
N ASN A 994 26.50 -9.27 -15.47
CA ASN A 994 27.26 -8.54 -14.48
C ASN A 994 26.42 -7.51 -13.71
N CYS A 995 25.42 -6.93 -14.37
CA CYS A 995 24.57 -5.86 -13.86
C CYS A 995 23.06 -6.23 -13.99
N PRO A 996 22.53 -7.18 -13.21
CA PRO A 996 21.14 -7.64 -13.34
C PRO A 996 20.10 -6.60 -12.89
N ASP A 997 20.53 -5.54 -12.20
CA ASP A 997 19.68 -4.46 -11.71
C ASP A 997 19.39 -3.36 -12.74
N ILE A 998 19.84 -3.54 -14.00
CA ILE A 998 19.57 -2.58 -15.08
C ILE A 998 18.07 -2.34 -15.24
N THR A 999 17.69 -1.06 -15.24
CA THR A 999 16.32 -0.58 -15.43
C THR A 999 16.14 0.11 -16.78
N HIS A 1000 17.19 0.73 -17.31
CA HIS A 1000 17.18 1.45 -18.57
C HIS A 1000 18.37 1.00 -19.40
N PHE A 1001 18.10 0.30 -20.50
CA PHE A 1001 19.12 -0.19 -21.42
C PHE A 1001 18.85 0.37 -22.80
N ARG A 1002 19.74 1.22 -23.30
CA ARG A 1002 19.60 1.83 -24.63
C ARG A 1002 20.91 1.67 -25.37
N LEU A 1003 20.91 0.75 -26.32
CA LEU A 1003 22.03 0.53 -27.22
C LEU A 1003 21.67 1.13 -28.58
N CYS A 1004 22.60 1.89 -29.16
CA CYS A 1004 22.48 2.45 -30.49
C CYS A 1004 23.75 2.14 -31.27
N ILE A 1005 23.67 1.10 -32.09
CA ILE A 1005 24.72 0.76 -33.05
C ILE A 1005 24.55 1.70 -34.24
N MET A 1006 25.59 2.47 -34.53
CA MET A 1006 25.54 3.58 -35.50
C MET A 1006 25.17 3.11 -36.90
N ILE A 1007 25.66 1.94 -37.31
CA ILE A 1007 25.35 1.34 -38.61
C ILE A 1007 24.03 0.56 -38.50
N PRO A 1008 22.96 0.98 -39.21
CA PRO A 1008 21.69 0.28 -39.19
C PRO A 1008 21.83 -1.17 -39.69
N GLY A 1009 21.18 -2.11 -39.01
CA GLY A 1009 21.18 -3.51 -39.44
C GLY A 1009 22.53 -4.24 -39.35
N GLN A 1010 23.51 -3.71 -38.61
CA GLN A 1010 24.79 -4.37 -38.40
C GLN A 1010 24.63 -5.63 -37.52
N PRO A 1011 25.10 -6.81 -37.95
CA PRO A 1011 25.08 -8.03 -37.13
C PRO A 1011 26.15 -7.99 -36.04
N ASP A 1012 26.19 -9.04 -35.21
CA ASP A 1012 27.36 -9.31 -34.39
C ASP A 1012 28.61 -9.40 -35.28
N TYR A 1013 29.57 -8.50 -35.09
CA TYR A 1013 30.68 -8.36 -36.04
C TYR A 1013 31.68 -9.54 -35.99
N MET A 1014 31.65 -10.37 -34.94
CA MET A 1014 32.53 -11.53 -34.80
C MET A 1014 31.89 -12.80 -35.36
N THR A 1015 30.60 -12.99 -35.13
CA THR A 1015 29.87 -14.22 -35.52
C THR A 1015 29.03 -14.06 -36.78
N ASN A 1016 28.79 -12.82 -37.22
CA ASN A 1016 27.88 -12.44 -38.30
C ASN A 1016 26.42 -12.89 -38.07
N GLU A 1017 26.07 -13.24 -36.83
CA GLU A 1017 24.70 -13.60 -36.45
C GLU A 1017 23.85 -12.35 -36.15
N PRO A 1018 22.51 -12.45 -36.28
CA PRO A 1018 21.61 -11.43 -35.75
C PRO A 1018 21.83 -11.22 -34.25
N MET A 1019 21.58 -10.00 -33.80
CA MET A 1019 21.73 -9.59 -32.40
C MET A 1019 20.50 -9.97 -31.55
N ASP A 1020 19.81 -11.06 -31.90
CA ASP A 1020 18.60 -11.48 -31.17
C ASP A 1020 18.93 -11.91 -29.73
N GLU A 1021 20.06 -12.61 -29.56
CA GLU A 1021 20.49 -13.09 -28.24
C GLU A 1021 20.97 -11.95 -27.33
N THR A 1022 21.46 -10.84 -27.89
CA THR A 1022 21.79 -9.59 -27.17
C THR A 1022 20.59 -9.13 -26.34
N PHE A 1023 19.47 -8.84 -27.01
CA PHE A 1023 18.28 -8.32 -26.34
C PHE A 1023 17.51 -9.42 -25.61
N GLY A 1024 17.66 -10.67 -26.03
CA GLY A 1024 17.24 -11.84 -25.27
C GLY A 1024 17.90 -11.91 -23.89
N ALA A 1025 19.22 -11.76 -23.81
CA ALA A 1025 19.96 -11.79 -22.57
C ALA A 1025 19.60 -10.61 -21.65
N VAL A 1026 19.47 -9.40 -22.20
CA VAL A 1026 19.01 -8.23 -21.43
C VAL A 1026 17.61 -8.48 -20.86
N ALA A 1027 16.66 -8.91 -21.69
CA ALA A 1027 15.29 -9.18 -21.24
C ALA A 1027 15.20 -10.31 -20.21
N LYS A 1028 16.04 -11.35 -20.33
CA LYS A 1028 16.08 -12.50 -19.41
C LYS A 1028 16.73 -12.15 -18.06
N ASN A 1029 17.90 -11.50 -18.08
CA ASN A 1029 18.72 -11.28 -16.88
C ASN A 1029 18.31 -9.99 -16.13
N CYS A 1030 17.93 -8.94 -16.85
CA CYS A 1030 17.58 -7.65 -16.24
C CYS A 1030 16.09 -7.59 -15.89
N THR A 1031 15.68 -8.30 -14.84
CA THR A 1031 14.25 -8.45 -14.50
C THR A 1031 13.55 -7.14 -14.10
N LYS A 1032 14.32 -6.11 -13.73
CA LYS A 1032 13.84 -4.76 -13.39
C LYS A 1032 13.78 -3.82 -14.59
N LEU A 1033 14.02 -4.30 -15.82
CA LEU A 1033 14.03 -3.50 -17.04
C LEU A 1033 12.69 -2.79 -17.29
N GLN A 1034 12.75 -1.45 -17.40
CA GLN A 1034 11.63 -0.55 -17.62
C GLN A 1034 11.72 0.20 -18.95
N ARG A 1035 12.93 0.43 -19.47
CA ARG A 1035 13.14 1.09 -20.77
C ARG A 1035 14.17 0.33 -21.60
N LEU A 1036 13.80 0.06 -22.84
CA LEU A 1036 14.66 -0.60 -23.81
C LEU A 1036 14.70 0.19 -25.12
N SER A 1037 15.90 0.37 -25.69
CA SER A 1037 16.07 0.79 -27.08
C SER A 1037 16.94 -0.24 -27.77
N VAL A 1038 16.47 -0.72 -28.93
CA VAL A 1038 17.10 -1.80 -29.70
C VAL A 1038 17.69 -1.26 -31.01
N SER A 1039 18.78 -1.87 -31.46
CA SER A 1039 19.53 -1.54 -32.68
C SER A 1039 20.33 -2.74 -33.17
N GLY A 1040 20.92 -2.67 -34.37
CA GLY A 1040 21.64 -3.77 -35.01
C GLY A 1040 20.72 -4.68 -35.83
N LEU A 1041 21.26 -5.76 -36.40
CA LEU A 1041 20.49 -6.73 -37.17
C LEU A 1041 19.59 -7.55 -36.25
N LEU A 1042 18.29 -7.30 -36.28
CA LEU A 1042 17.31 -7.95 -35.41
C LEU A 1042 16.21 -8.63 -36.20
N THR A 1043 15.86 -9.84 -35.79
CA THR A 1043 14.73 -10.60 -36.34
C THR A 1043 13.55 -10.59 -35.37
N ASP A 1044 12.43 -11.20 -35.78
CA ASP A 1044 11.25 -11.33 -34.92
C ASP A 1044 11.55 -12.09 -33.61
N ARG A 1045 12.61 -12.91 -33.57
CA ARG A 1045 13.05 -13.66 -32.38
C ARG A 1045 13.49 -12.74 -31.24
N ALA A 1046 14.13 -11.61 -31.52
CA ALA A 1046 14.46 -10.62 -30.48
C ALA A 1046 13.19 -10.13 -29.77
N PHE A 1047 12.15 -9.84 -30.54
CA PHE A 1047 10.88 -9.36 -30.02
C PHE A 1047 10.07 -10.45 -29.32
N GLU A 1048 10.19 -11.71 -29.74
CA GLU A 1048 9.67 -12.85 -29.00
C GLU A 1048 10.30 -12.92 -27.60
N TYR A 1049 11.64 -12.77 -27.49
CA TYR A 1049 12.30 -12.73 -26.20
C TYR A 1049 11.86 -11.55 -25.34
N ILE A 1050 11.77 -10.35 -25.93
CA ILE A 1050 11.30 -9.15 -25.22
C ILE A 1050 9.87 -9.41 -24.69
N GLY A 1051 8.96 -9.87 -25.55
CA GLY A 1051 7.60 -10.22 -25.18
C GLY A 1051 7.55 -11.30 -24.11
N LYS A 1052 8.43 -12.30 -24.16
CA LYS A 1052 8.47 -13.41 -23.20
C LYS A 1052 9.00 -13.00 -21.83
N TYR A 1053 10.09 -12.23 -21.76
CA TYR A 1053 10.83 -12.00 -20.52
C TYR A 1053 10.70 -10.58 -19.94
N ALA A 1054 10.57 -9.53 -20.76
CA ALA A 1054 10.58 -8.14 -20.32
C ALA A 1054 9.22 -7.67 -19.76
N LYS A 1055 8.77 -8.29 -18.66
CA LYS A 1055 7.43 -8.05 -18.09
C LYS A 1055 7.27 -6.68 -17.41
N ASN A 1056 8.38 -6.05 -17.02
CA ASN A 1056 8.39 -4.73 -16.40
C ASN A 1056 8.58 -3.58 -17.40
N LEU A 1057 8.74 -3.89 -18.70
CA LEU A 1057 9.03 -2.91 -19.73
C LEU A 1057 7.89 -1.91 -19.89
N GLU A 1058 8.20 -0.62 -19.73
CA GLU A 1058 7.27 0.50 -19.89
C GLU A 1058 7.48 1.27 -21.19
N LYS A 1059 8.70 1.29 -21.73
CA LYS A 1059 9.05 2.04 -22.94
C LYS A 1059 9.96 1.21 -23.85
N LEU A 1060 9.56 1.05 -25.10
CA LEU A 1060 10.36 0.39 -26.12
C LEU A 1060 10.56 1.35 -27.31
N SER A 1061 11.80 1.57 -27.70
CA SER A 1061 12.15 2.25 -28.95
C SER A 1061 12.82 1.25 -29.91
N VAL A 1062 12.34 1.21 -31.15
CA VAL A 1062 12.74 0.25 -32.19
C VAL A 1062 13.08 1.02 -33.47
N ALA A 1063 14.22 0.73 -34.08
CA ALA A 1063 14.62 1.25 -35.37
C ALA A 1063 15.27 0.13 -36.20
N PHE A 1064 14.95 0.06 -37.51
CA PHE A 1064 15.58 -0.86 -38.45
C PHE A 1064 15.62 -2.34 -37.99
N ALA A 1065 14.50 -2.84 -37.46
CA ALA A 1065 14.47 -4.15 -36.79
C ALA A 1065 13.20 -4.95 -37.08
N GLY A 1066 13.32 -6.27 -37.06
CA GLY A 1066 12.22 -7.21 -37.30
C GLY A 1066 12.17 -7.68 -38.75
N LYS A 1067 11.37 -8.71 -39.00
CA LYS A 1067 11.13 -9.29 -40.34
C LYS A 1067 9.66 -9.23 -40.74
N SER A 1068 8.75 -9.27 -39.77
CA SER A 1068 7.31 -9.27 -40.02
C SER A 1068 6.51 -8.69 -38.86
N ASP A 1069 5.20 -8.56 -39.06
CA ASP A 1069 4.23 -8.16 -38.02
C ASP A 1069 4.33 -8.97 -36.71
N LEU A 1070 4.85 -10.20 -36.77
CA LEU A 1070 5.02 -11.05 -35.59
C LEU A 1070 5.85 -10.37 -34.49
N GLY A 1071 6.88 -9.60 -34.87
CA GLY A 1071 7.75 -8.92 -33.90
C GLY A 1071 6.96 -7.98 -32.99
N MET A 1072 6.22 -7.04 -33.59
CA MET A 1072 5.39 -6.10 -32.83
C MET A 1072 4.25 -6.80 -32.07
N GLN A 1073 3.62 -7.83 -32.67
CA GLN A 1073 2.58 -8.62 -31.99
C GLN A 1073 3.11 -9.29 -30.70
N CYS A 1074 4.31 -9.86 -30.74
CA CYS A 1074 4.94 -10.46 -29.56
C CYS A 1074 5.14 -9.44 -28.42
N VAL A 1075 5.51 -8.20 -28.75
CA VAL A 1075 5.66 -7.12 -27.77
C VAL A 1075 4.31 -6.71 -27.18
N LEU A 1076 3.31 -6.46 -28.03
CA LEU A 1076 1.98 -6.01 -27.59
C LEU A 1076 1.31 -7.05 -26.66
N LYS A 1077 1.40 -8.34 -27.01
CA LYS A 1077 0.89 -9.46 -26.20
C LYS A 1077 1.73 -9.71 -24.95
N GLY A 1078 3.05 -9.57 -25.07
CA GLY A 1078 4.01 -10.03 -24.07
C GLY A 1078 4.32 -9.04 -22.94
N CYS A 1079 4.21 -7.73 -23.20
CA CYS A 1079 4.65 -6.65 -22.29
C CYS A 1079 3.46 -5.95 -21.60
N PRO A 1080 3.00 -6.41 -20.42
CA PRO A 1080 1.79 -5.90 -19.78
C PRO A 1080 1.93 -4.45 -19.30
N LYS A 1081 3.13 -4.00 -18.90
CA LYS A 1081 3.38 -2.64 -18.38
C LYS A 1081 3.76 -1.62 -19.45
N LEU A 1082 3.74 -1.99 -20.73
CA LEU A 1082 4.12 -1.11 -21.83
C LEU A 1082 3.22 0.13 -21.85
N LYS A 1083 3.85 1.32 -21.84
CA LYS A 1083 3.20 2.64 -21.88
C LYS A 1083 3.57 3.43 -23.13
N LYS A 1084 4.74 3.21 -23.71
CA LYS A 1084 5.17 3.87 -24.95
C LYS A 1084 5.84 2.87 -25.87
N LEU A 1085 5.42 2.88 -27.12
CA LEU A 1085 6.06 2.14 -28.19
C LEU A 1085 6.41 3.13 -29.30
N GLU A 1086 7.69 3.17 -29.66
CA GLU A 1086 8.27 4.13 -30.58
C GLU A 1086 9.00 3.33 -31.66
N ILE A 1087 8.47 3.30 -32.89
CA ILE A 1087 8.96 2.44 -33.97
C ILE A 1087 9.29 3.30 -35.19
N ARG A 1088 10.43 3.05 -35.82
CA ARG A 1088 10.75 3.62 -37.13
C ARG A 1088 11.42 2.60 -38.04
N ASP A 1089 11.23 2.73 -39.35
CA ASP A 1089 11.96 1.98 -40.36
C ASP A 1089 11.88 0.45 -40.14
N CYS A 1090 10.70 -0.08 -39.82
CA CYS A 1090 10.48 -1.49 -39.49
C CYS A 1090 9.41 -2.11 -40.40
N PRO A 1091 9.53 -3.40 -40.76
CA PRO A 1091 8.55 -4.09 -41.62
C PRO A 1091 7.28 -4.50 -40.85
N PHE A 1092 6.79 -3.63 -39.96
CA PHE A 1092 5.51 -3.81 -39.27
C PHE A 1092 4.44 -3.02 -40.01
N GLY A 1093 3.32 -3.66 -40.30
CA GLY A 1093 2.19 -3.11 -41.03
C GLY A 1093 0.86 -3.36 -40.36
N ASN A 1094 -0.19 -3.44 -41.18
CA ASN A 1094 -1.57 -3.43 -40.73
C ASN A 1094 -1.90 -4.56 -39.73
N ALA A 1095 -1.37 -5.77 -39.89
CA ALA A 1095 -1.76 -6.89 -39.03
C ALA A 1095 -1.17 -6.77 -37.62
N ALA A 1096 0.01 -6.16 -37.45
CA ALA A 1096 0.50 -5.81 -36.12
C ALA A 1096 -0.21 -4.57 -35.56
N PHE A 1097 -0.38 -3.54 -36.39
CA PHE A 1097 -1.00 -2.29 -35.97
C PHE A 1097 -2.44 -2.48 -35.45
N LEU A 1098 -3.19 -3.39 -36.06
CA LEU A 1098 -4.56 -3.74 -35.66
C LEU A 1098 -4.65 -4.95 -34.72
N SER A 1099 -3.51 -5.46 -34.23
CA SER A 1099 -3.49 -6.52 -33.22
C SER A 1099 -3.63 -5.92 -31.81
N ASP A 1100 -4.42 -6.58 -30.96
CA ASP A 1100 -4.59 -6.21 -29.55
C ASP A 1100 -4.86 -4.72 -29.31
N ILE A 1101 -5.72 -4.11 -30.13
CA ILE A 1101 -6.02 -2.66 -30.13
C ILE A 1101 -6.43 -2.10 -28.75
N GLU A 1102 -7.03 -2.93 -27.89
CA GLU A 1102 -7.38 -2.57 -26.49
C GLU A 1102 -6.15 -2.15 -25.69
N LYS A 1103 -4.97 -2.68 -26.05
CA LYS A 1103 -3.69 -2.35 -25.42
C LYS A 1103 -3.37 -0.86 -25.53
N TYR A 1104 -3.74 -0.22 -26.64
CA TYR A 1104 -3.44 1.19 -26.86
C TYR A 1104 -4.13 2.12 -25.86
N GLU A 1105 -5.30 1.74 -25.33
CA GLU A 1105 -5.95 2.49 -24.24
C GLU A 1105 -5.21 2.39 -22.90
N SER A 1106 -4.44 1.31 -22.69
CA SER A 1106 -3.57 1.18 -21.51
C SER A 1106 -2.24 1.93 -21.68
N MET A 1107 -1.85 2.20 -22.92
CA MET A 1107 -0.62 2.92 -23.28
C MET A 1107 -0.84 4.44 -23.27
N ARG A 1108 0.25 5.19 -23.12
CA ARG A 1108 0.24 6.63 -23.33
C ARG A 1108 0.22 6.97 -24.82
N SER A 1109 1.06 6.30 -25.59
CA SER A 1109 1.21 6.59 -27.02
C SER A 1109 1.91 5.46 -27.78
N LEU A 1110 1.61 5.37 -29.07
CA LEU A 1110 2.33 4.62 -30.09
C LEU A 1110 2.79 5.61 -31.16
N TRP A 1111 4.06 5.54 -31.56
CA TRP A 1111 4.58 6.20 -32.74
C TRP A 1111 5.08 5.14 -33.73
N MET A 1112 4.72 5.29 -35.00
CA MET A 1112 5.26 4.51 -36.11
C MET A 1112 5.62 5.46 -37.26
N SER A 1113 6.83 5.38 -37.79
CA SER A 1113 7.23 6.11 -38.99
C SER A 1113 7.99 5.22 -39.97
N ALA A 1114 7.85 5.43 -41.28
CA ALA A 1114 8.47 4.58 -42.30
C ALA A 1114 8.20 3.07 -42.05
N CYS A 1115 6.92 2.75 -41.83
CA CYS A 1115 6.41 1.41 -41.56
C CYS A 1115 5.34 1.02 -42.60
N ASN A 1116 4.92 -0.24 -42.65
CA ASN A 1116 3.96 -0.74 -43.65
C ASN A 1116 2.48 -0.53 -43.23
N VAL A 1117 2.17 0.61 -42.61
CA VAL A 1117 0.81 0.94 -42.11
C VAL A 1117 0.06 1.78 -43.14
N THR A 1118 -1.21 1.45 -43.38
CA THR A 1118 -2.07 2.15 -44.35
C THR A 1118 -3.02 3.14 -43.68
N ILE A 1119 -3.46 4.16 -44.42
CA ILE A 1119 -4.46 5.13 -43.94
C ILE A 1119 -5.80 4.44 -43.62
N ASN A 1120 -6.18 3.41 -44.38
CA ASN A 1120 -7.40 2.64 -44.11
C ASN A 1120 -7.32 1.88 -42.78
N ALA A 1121 -6.16 1.33 -42.42
CA ALA A 1121 -5.96 0.72 -41.11
C ALA A 1121 -6.05 1.77 -39.98
N CYS A 1122 -5.53 2.99 -40.20
CA CYS A 1122 -5.67 4.09 -39.25
C CYS A 1122 -7.14 4.47 -39.02
N ARG A 1123 -7.93 4.60 -40.10
CA ARG A 1123 -9.39 4.84 -40.03
C ARG A 1123 -10.12 3.71 -39.30
N LEU A 1124 -9.76 2.46 -39.60
CA LEU A 1124 -10.36 1.29 -38.95
C LEU A 1124 -10.08 1.31 -37.44
N LEU A 1125 -8.84 1.58 -37.03
CA LEU A 1125 -8.48 1.69 -35.62
C LEU A 1125 -9.30 2.78 -34.91
N ALA A 1126 -9.35 3.99 -35.47
CA ALA A 1126 -10.12 5.10 -34.90
C ALA A 1126 -11.62 4.77 -34.78
N SER A 1127 -12.20 4.12 -35.80
CA SER A 1127 -13.60 3.70 -35.78
C SER A 1127 -13.92 2.66 -34.70
N GLN A 1128 -12.96 1.78 -34.39
CA GLN A 1128 -13.13 0.76 -33.35
C GLN A 1128 -12.83 1.29 -31.95
N MET A 1129 -11.94 2.29 -31.83
CA MET A 1129 -11.41 2.80 -30.56
C MET A 1129 -11.58 4.32 -30.44
N PRO A 1130 -12.81 4.83 -30.20
CA PRO A 1130 -13.12 6.26 -30.25
C PRO A 1130 -12.47 7.12 -29.13
N ARG A 1131 -11.79 6.49 -28.16
CA ARG A 1131 -11.01 7.18 -27.11
C ARG A 1131 -9.54 7.36 -27.47
N LEU A 1132 -9.14 6.92 -28.66
CA LEU A 1132 -7.82 7.13 -29.22
C LEU A 1132 -7.91 8.20 -30.29
N ASN A 1133 -6.97 9.14 -30.26
CA ASN A 1133 -6.70 9.98 -31.42
C ASN A 1133 -5.69 9.24 -32.29
N VAL A 1134 -6.01 9.05 -33.57
CA VAL A 1134 -5.10 8.47 -34.56
C VAL A 1134 -4.71 9.56 -35.54
N GLU A 1135 -3.50 10.09 -35.38
CA GLU A 1135 -2.96 11.16 -36.23
C GLU A 1135 -2.03 10.58 -37.28
N VAL A 1136 -2.27 10.93 -38.55
CA VAL A 1136 -1.39 10.65 -39.67
C VAL A 1136 -0.80 11.96 -40.16
N MET A 1137 0.54 12.06 -40.20
CA MET A 1137 1.25 13.23 -40.71
C MET A 1137 1.70 12.93 -42.13
N LYS A 1138 1.36 13.81 -43.07
CA LYS A 1138 1.72 13.69 -44.49
C LYS A 1138 2.80 14.70 -44.85
N ASP A 1139 3.80 14.26 -45.59
CA ASP A 1139 4.75 15.13 -46.26
C ASP A 1139 4.29 15.42 -47.71
N GLU A 1140 4.83 16.46 -48.34
CA GLU A 1140 4.50 16.78 -49.74
C GLU A 1140 5.01 15.66 -50.68
N GLY A 1141 4.08 14.97 -51.35
CA GLY A 1141 4.40 13.90 -52.31
C GLY A 1141 4.15 12.47 -51.79
N ASP A 1142 3.68 12.29 -50.56
CA ASP A 1142 3.33 10.98 -50.01
C ASP A 1142 2.17 10.29 -50.75
N ASP A 1143 2.22 8.96 -50.82
CA ASP A 1143 1.12 8.13 -51.34
C ASP A 1143 -0.13 8.26 -50.45
N ASP A 1144 -1.27 8.62 -51.05
CA ASP A 1144 -2.56 8.75 -50.38
C ASP A 1144 -3.09 7.45 -49.72
N CYS A 1145 -2.46 6.30 -49.98
CA CYS A 1145 -2.79 5.02 -49.39
C CYS A 1145 -1.95 4.67 -48.15
N VAL A 1146 -0.73 5.20 -48.04
CA VAL A 1146 0.25 4.86 -46.99
C VAL A 1146 0.21 5.90 -45.88
N ALA A 1147 0.34 5.45 -44.63
CA ALA A 1147 0.46 6.34 -43.48
C ALA A 1147 1.93 6.41 -43.05
N ASP A 1148 2.70 7.33 -43.64
CA ASP A 1148 4.15 7.40 -43.44
C ASP A 1148 4.52 7.65 -41.97
N LYS A 1149 3.85 8.61 -41.31
CA LYS A 1149 4.01 8.90 -39.88
C LYS A 1149 2.67 8.80 -39.17
N VAL A 1150 2.59 7.88 -38.21
CA VAL A 1150 1.40 7.60 -37.41
C VAL A 1150 1.68 7.83 -35.93
N TYR A 1151 0.84 8.65 -35.30
CA TYR A 1151 0.86 8.88 -33.86
C TYR A 1151 -0.50 8.55 -33.25
N VAL A 1152 -0.54 7.51 -32.42
CA VAL A 1152 -1.75 7.08 -31.71
C VAL A 1152 -1.59 7.38 -30.24
N TYR A 1153 -2.58 8.01 -29.63
CA TYR A 1153 -2.59 8.26 -28.18
C TYR A 1153 -4.00 8.32 -27.63
N ARG A 1154 -4.16 7.85 -26.38
CA ARG A 1154 -5.44 7.95 -25.68
C ARG A 1154 -5.70 9.40 -25.24
N SER A 1155 -6.95 9.83 -25.35
CA SER A 1155 -7.37 11.16 -24.90
C SER A 1155 -8.77 11.14 -24.27
N VAL A 1156 -8.97 11.96 -23.25
CA VAL A 1156 -10.30 12.30 -22.72
C VAL A 1156 -10.84 13.63 -23.26
N ALA A 1157 -10.03 14.36 -24.04
CA ALA A 1157 -10.43 15.61 -24.70
C ALA A 1157 -11.03 15.38 -26.10
N GLY A 1158 -10.81 14.19 -26.68
CA GLY A 1158 -11.13 13.90 -28.07
C GLY A 1158 -10.09 14.50 -29.04
N PRO A 1159 -10.43 14.63 -30.34
CA PRO A 1159 -9.57 15.20 -31.36
C PRO A 1159 -9.10 16.62 -31.01
N ARG A 1160 -7.82 16.92 -31.27
CA ARG A 1160 -7.25 18.25 -31.04
C ARG A 1160 -7.76 19.27 -32.07
N ARG A 1161 -7.81 20.54 -31.66
CA ARG A 1161 -8.37 21.64 -32.48
C ARG A 1161 -7.34 22.41 -33.30
N ASP A 1162 -6.06 22.21 -32.99
CA ASP A 1162 -4.91 22.90 -33.56
C ASP A 1162 -4.12 22.01 -34.53
N ALA A 1163 -4.76 20.97 -35.08
CA ALA A 1163 -4.14 20.12 -36.08
C ALA A 1163 -3.87 20.93 -37.36
N PRO A 1164 -2.60 21.02 -37.83
CA PRO A 1164 -2.29 21.72 -39.07
C PRO A 1164 -2.79 20.90 -40.27
N PRO A 1165 -2.89 21.51 -41.48
CA PRO A 1165 -3.48 20.87 -42.66
C PRO A 1165 -2.81 19.54 -43.07
N PHE A 1166 -1.52 19.37 -42.75
CA PHE A 1166 -0.77 18.15 -43.05
C PHE A 1166 -0.98 17.02 -42.03
N VAL A 1167 -1.77 17.24 -40.97
CA VAL A 1167 -2.12 16.22 -39.97
C VAL A 1167 -3.59 15.81 -40.14
N LEU A 1168 -3.79 14.57 -40.57
CA LEU A 1168 -5.11 13.94 -40.59
C LEU A 1168 -5.39 13.33 -39.22
N THR A 1169 -6.46 13.78 -38.56
CA THR A 1169 -6.91 13.23 -37.27
C THR A 1169 -8.16 12.40 -37.49
N PHE A 1170 -8.12 11.13 -37.11
CA PHE A 1170 -9.25 10.19 -37.19
C PHE A 1170 -9.83 9.88 -35.81
#